data_AF-A0A7J7NP75-F1
#
_entry.id   AF-A0A7J7NP75-F1
#
_cell.length_a   1.000
_cell.length_b   1.000
_cell.length_c   1.000
_cell.angle_alpha   90.00
_cell.angle_beta   90.00
_cell.angle_gamma   90.00
#
_symmetry.space_group_name_H-M   'P 1'
#
loop_
_entity.id
_entity.type
_entity.pdbx_description
1 polymer ?
#
loop_
_entity_poly.entity_id
_entity_poly.type
_entity_poly.pdbx_seq_one_letter_code
_entity_poly.pdbx_strand_id
1 'polypeptide(L)'
;MGNDARGREQERGKEGQEQFEKNRRKRYLLEKKSQGKCIGEIYTQIAQQEQSKSNFQEVLQLNLLRGHNFITICAMNQVKVHRFLEKTKTKTKTKTGKRKKEQEVEPNVVTSEQIRLRKKVEHLIKKQKIQQVRMALKSQDDPKAWGRDARIRVCDSTIASDKVGGNLISFLVETAYIQPPINQMAENSPDIRPAFRHYINSAKASKIFLSLSVNRKGAKKCGIIECDPLILKGLEKSAKHLVMQYKPMLVPPVKWTQYDKGAYLFLPSFVMRTHGAKQQREALKRSPQKQLTPVYEALDTLGSTKWRINRRVFRVVESIWASGGSLADMVDRDDVPVPVKPDTEDEAELKKWKWKASAAKKENRQRHSQRCDVELKLDVARKIKDEDGFFFPHNLDFRGRAYPMHPHLNHLGSDMCRGVLEFGEGRPLGKMGLRWLKIHLANLYAGGVDKLSHDGRISFTESHLDDIFDSADKPLEGMRWWLNAEDPFQCLAACINISDALRSPSPESTISHMPVHQDGSCNGLQHYAALGRDKLGAATVNLVDAEKPADVYSGIAARVLDIMRKDAQNDPETDQNALRARILINEVDRKLVKQTVMTSVYGVTYIGARDQIKKRLKERPAIADNEELFGAACYAAKVSFKI
;
A
#
# COMPACT_ATOMS: atom_id res chain seq x y z
N MET A 1 53.99 -14.60 45.67
CA MET A 1 52.70 -15.24 46.02
C MET A 1 51.52 -14.35 45.58
N GLY A 2 51.26 -14.21 44.27
CA GLY A 2 50.30 -13.20 43.78
C GLY A 2 49.34 -13.64 42.67
N ASN A 3 49.34 -14.91 42.24
CA ASN A 3 48.53 -15.36 41.11
C ASN A 3 47.46 -16.42 41.43
N ASP A 4 47.34 -16.89 42.67
CA ASP A 4 46.40 -17.98 43.01
C ASP A 4 45.09 -17.54 43.70
N ALA A 5 44.92 -16.23 43.92
CA ALA A 5 43.70 -15.67 44.54
C ALA A 5 42.64 -15.21 43.51
N ARG A 6 43.04 -14.80 42.29
CA ARG A 6 42.08 -14.29 41.27
C ARG A 6 41.32 -15.39 40.52
N GLY A 7 41.85 -16.60 40.43
CA GLY A 7 41.17 -17.73 39.77
C GLY A 7 39.97 -18.24 40.58
N ARG A 8 40.12 -18.34 41.90
CA ARG A 8 39.10 -18.95 42.79
C ARG A 8 37.89 -18.05 43.09
N GLU A 9 37.97 -16.75 42.80
CA GLU A 9 36.82 -15.82 42.89
C GLU A 9 36.01 -15.77 41.58
N GLN A 10 36.65 -15.99 40.43
CA GLN A 10 35.97 -15.99 39.14
C GLN A 10 35.14 -17.26 38.90
N GLU A 11 35.57 -18.42 39.39
CA GLU A 11 34.80 -19.67 39.31
C GLU A 11 33.59 -19.68 40.25
N ARG A 12 33.74 -19.19 41.50
CA ARG A 12 32.62 -19.05 42.45
C ARG A 12 31.55 -18.06 41.97
N GLY A 13 31.93 -17.04 41.22
CA GLY A 13 30.99 -16.09 40.61
C GLY A 13 30.16 -16.68 39.46
N LYS A 14 30.74 -17.60 38.67
CA LYS A 14 30.04 -18.27 37.56
C LYS A 14 29.07 -19.33 38.03
N GLU A 15 29.46 -20.16 39.00
CA GLU A 15 28.57 -21.16 39.60
C GLU A 15 27.36 -20.52 40.30
N GLY A 16 27.55 -19.38 40.97
CA GLY A 16 26.46 -18.63 41.59
C GLY A 16 25.46 -18.03 40.60
N GLN A 17 25.92 -17.58 39.42
CA GLN A 17 25.05 -17.06 38.36
C GLN A 17 24.26 -18.17 37.66
N GLU A 18 24.88 -19.33 37.44
CA GLU A 18 24.24 -20.45 36.76
C GLU A 18 23.14 -21.10 37.64
N GLN A 19 23.39 -21.18 38.96
CA GLN A 19 22.40 -21.64 39.93
C GLN A 19 21.22 -20.66 40.09
N PHE A 20 21.46 -19.36 39.93
CA PHE A 20 20.41 -18.33 39.95
C PHE A 20 19.51 -18.40 38.70
N GLU A 21 20.09 -18.62 37.51
CA GLU A 21 19.36 -18.82 36.26
C GLU A 21 18.50 -20.10 36.27
N LYS A 22 19.03 -21.22 36.79
CA LYS A 22 18.28 -22.48 36.97
C LYS A 22 17.07 -22.31 37.90
N ASN A 23 17.27 -21.64 39.04
CA ASN A 23 16.19 -21.39 40.01
C ASN A 23 15.12 -20.42 39.48
N ARG A 24 15.51 -19.43 38.66
CA ARG A 24 14.59 -18.52 37.97
C ARG A 24 13.75 -19.23 36.90
N ARG A 25 14.33 -20.14 36.11
CA ARG A 25 13.59 -20.98 35.14
C ARG A 25 12.62 -21.93 35.83
N LYS A 26 13.02 -22.55 36.95
CA LYS A 26 12.16 -23.45 37.73
C LYS A 26 10.95 -22.71 38.33
N ARG A 27 11.13 -21.48 38.84
CA ARG A 27 10.04 -20.61 39.33
C ARG A 27 9.07 -20.18 38.21
N TYR A 28 9.60 -19.81 37.04
CA TYR A 28 8.78 -19.41 35.88
C TYR A 28 7.92 -20.57 35.34
N LEU A 29 8.44 -21.80 35.33
CA LEU A 29 7.71 -23.01 34.93
C LEU A 29 6.63 -23.42 35.94
N LEU A 30 6.86 -23.21 37.25
CA LEU A 30 5.88 -23.44 38.31
C LEU A 30 4.75 -22.40 38.30
N GLU A 31 5.04 -21.13 38.00
CA GLU A 31 4.02 -20.06 37.81
C GLU A 31 3.13 -20.30 36.58
N LYS A 32 3.71 -20.74 35.44
CA LYS A 32 2.92 -21.11 34.25
C LYS A 32 2.01 -22.33 34.48
N LYS A 33 2.43 -23.31 35.30
CA LYS A 33 1.62 -24.47 35.64
C LYS A 33 0.43 -24.13 36.56
N SER A 34 0.57 -23.19 37.51
CA SER A 34 -0.53 -22.82 38.40
C SER A 34 -1.56 -21.88 37.75
N GLN A 35 -1.12 -20.98 36.87
CA GLN A 35 -2.01 -20.13 36.08
C GLN A 35 -2.76 -20.91 34.99
N GLY A 36 -2.13 -21.92 34.38
CA GLY A 36 -2.78 -22.81 33.41
C GLY A 36 -3.87 -23.70 34.02
N LYS A 37 -3.69 -24.17 35.27
CA LYS A 37 -4.70 -24.97 35.99
C LYS A 37 -5.96 -24.15 36.34
N CYS A 38 -5.78 -22.92 36.82
CA CYS A 38 -6.89 -22.06 37.25
C CYS A 38 -7.74 -21.56 36.05
N ILE A 39 -7.13 -21.39 34.87
CA ILE A 39 -7.85 -21.02 33.64
C ILE A 39 -8.51 -22.24 32.99
N GLY A 40 -7.88 -23.42 33.03
CA GLY A 40 -8.47 -24.67 32.53
C GLY A 40 -9.74 -25.08 33.27
N GLU A 41 -9.79 -24.92 34.60
CA GLU A 41 -10.98 -25.20 35.41
C GLU A 41 -12.14 -24.24 35.09
N ILE A 42 -11.85 -22.96 34.80
CA ILE A 42 -12.86 -21.95 34.41
C ILE A 42 -13.40 -22.23 33.00
N TYR A 43 -12.55 -22.59 32.04
CA TYR A 43 -13.00 -22.96 30.69
C TYR A 43 -13.80 -24.27 30.67
N THR A 44 -13.49 -25.21 31.56
CA THR A 44 -14.24 -26.49 31.68
C THR A 44 -15.62 -26.26 32.31
N GLN A 45 -15.73 -25.37 33.30
CA GLN A 45 -17.02 -24.97 33.89
C GLN A 45 -17.89 -24.15 32.91
N ILE A 46 -17.29 -23.31 32.06
CA ILE A 46 -18.01 -22.54 31.03
C ILE A 46 -18.43 -23.44 29.86
N ALA A 47 -17.58 -24.39 29.44
CA ALA A 47 -17.90 -25.36 28.39
C ALA A 47 -19.03 -26.33 28.81
N GLN A 48 -19.16 -26.63 30.10
CA GLN A 48 -20.27 -27.42 30.66
C GLN A 48 -21.60 -26.64 30.74
N GLN A 49 -21.58 -25.30 30.66
CA GLN A 49 -22.80 -24.46 30.66
C GLN A 49 -23.29 -24.06 29.26
N GLU A 50 -22.50 -24.22 28.19
CA GLU A 50 -22.81 -23.66 26.85
C GLU A 50 -23.00 -24.72 25.74
N GLN A 51 -23.62 -25.85 26.06
CA GLN A 51 -23.96 -26.89 25.05
C GLN A 51 -25.15 -26.53 24.11
N SER A 52 -25.67 -25.30 24.10
CA SER A 52 -26.92 -24.97 23.40
C SER A 52 -26.88 -23.87 22.32
N LYS A 53 -25.71 -23.38 21.87
CA LYS A 53 -25.66 -22.30 20.86
C LYS A 53 -24.82 -22.67 19.63
N SER A 54 -25.48 -22.71 18.47
CA SER A 54 -25.00 -23.30 17.21
C SER A 54 -24.20 -22.37 16.29
N ASN A 55 -23.79 -21.17 16.72
CA ASN A 55 -23.17 -20.21 15.81
C ASN A 55 -21.78 -19.71 16.27
N PHE A 56 -20.73 -20.27 15.65
CA PHE A 56 -19.32 -19.98 15.92
C PHE A 56 -18.96 -18.48 15.77
N GLN A 57 -19.68 -17.73 14.91
CA GLN A 57 -19.48 -16.30 14.68
C GLN A 57 -19.91 -15.41 15.85
N GLU A 58 -21.04 -15.69 16.50
CA GLU A 58 -21.51 -14.89 17.64
C GLU A 58 -20.62 -15.11 18.86
N VAL A 59 -20.17 -16.35 19.07
CA VAL A 59 -19.22 -16.71 20.13
C VAL A 59 -17.87 -16.00 19.92
N LEU A 60 -17.35 -15.94 18.69
CA LEU A 60 -16.09 -15.23 18.40
C LEU A 60 -16.22 -13.71 18.57
N GLN A 61 -17.31 -13.10 18.10
CA GLN A 61 -17.55 -11.66 18.23
C GLN A 61 -17.77 -11.25 19.70
N LEU A 62 -18.56 -12.00 20.48
CA LEU A 62 -18.77 -11.75 21.90
C LEU A 62 -17.49 -11.96 22.73
N ASN A 63 -16.69 -12.98 22.40
CA ASN A 63 -15.40 -13.23 23.07
C ASN A 63 -14.35 -12.17 22.71
N LEU A 64 -14.32 -11.68 21.46
CA LEU A 64 -13.47 -10.56 21.05
C LEU A 64 -13.90 -9.24 21.69
N LEU A 65 -15.21 -8.95 21.81
CA LEU A 65 -15.73 -7.74 22.46
C LEU A 65 -15.46 -7.72 23.97
N ARG A 66 -15.65 -8.85 24.66
CA ARG A 66 -15.33 -8.99 26.10
C ARG A 66 -13.83 -8.95 26.37
N GLY A 67 -13.02 -9.59 25.51
CA GLY A 67 -11.55 -9.48 25.53
C GLY A 67 -11.06 -8.06 25.25
N HIS A 68 -11.65 -7.36 24.28
CA HIS A 68 -11.33 -5.98 23.93
C HIS A 68 -11.58 -5.01 25.08
N ASN A 69 -12.69 -5.16 25.82
CA ASN A 69 -12.95 -4.36 27.01
C ASN A 69 -11.92 -4.62 28.13
N PHE A 70 -11.58 -5.89 28.39
CA PHE A 70 -10.59 -6.24 29.41
C PHE A 70 -9.17 -5.77 29.05
N ILE A 71 -8.79 -5.89 27.77
CA ILE A 71 -7.49 -5.46 27.25
C ILE A 71 -7.41 -3.94 27.22
N THR A 72 -8.49 -3.25 26.84
CA THR A 72 -8.55 -1.77 26.89
C THR A 72 -8.40 -1.27 28.32
N ILE A 73 -9.09 -1.87 29.29
CA ILE A 73 -8.96 -1.54 30.71
C ILE A 73 -7.53 -1.83 31.22
N CYS A 74 -6.93 -2.96 30.83
CA CYS A 74 -5.56 -3.29 31.22
C CYS A 74 -4.51 -2.35 30.59
N ALA A 75 -4.66 -1.99 29.32
CA ALA A 75 -3.82 -1.03 28.62
C ALA A 75 -3.97 0.39 29.20
N MET A 76 -5.20 0.84 29.45
CA MET A 76 -5.47 2.12 30.13
C MET A 76 -4.80 2.16 31.50
N ASN A 77 -4.84 1.06 32.26
CA ASN A 77 -4.18 0.97 33.57
C ASN A 77 -2.65 0.99 33.46
N GLN A 78 -2.05 0.27 32.50
CA GLN A 78 -0.60 0.33 32.28
C GLN A 78 -0.13 1.73 31.90
N VAL A 79 -0.90 2.44 31.08
CA VAL A 79 -0.59 3.82 30.69
C VAL A 79 -0.72 4.79 31.87
N LYS A 80 -1.71 4.61 32.75
CA LYS A 80 -1.83 5.38 34.00
C LYS A 80 -0.57 5.24 34.86
N VAL A 81 -0.09 4.00 35.04
CA VAL A 81 1.15 3.72 35.78
C VAL A 81 2.35 4.39 35.09
N HIS A 82 2.48 4.26 33.78
CA HIS A 82 3.60 4.86 33.04
C HIS A 82 3.62 6.40 33.12
N ARG A 83 2.46 7.06 32.96
CA ARG A 83 2.34 8.52 33.06
C ARG A 83 2.64 9.04 34.47
N PHE A 84 2.22 8.33 35.52
CA PHE A 84 2.59 8.65 36.90
C PHE A 84 4.12 8.58 37.10
N LEU A 85 4.76 7.53 36.59
CA LEU A 85 6.22 7.37 36.65
C LEU A 85 6.99 8.39 35.80
N GLU A 86 6.43 8.85 34.67
CA GLU A 86 7.05 9.90 33.86
C GLU A 86 6.86 11.32 34.40
N LYS A 87 5.64 11.69 34.83
CA LYS A 87 5.39 12.99 35.48
C LYS A 87 6.27 13.20 36.71
N THR A 88 6.55 12.12 37.45
CA THR A 88 7.44 12.16 38.61
C THR A 88 8.92 12.15 38.21
N LYS A 89 9.31 11.73 37.00
CA LYS A 89 10.68 11.83 36.45
C LYS A 89 11.03 13.21 35.89
N THR A 90 10.14 13.85 35.13
CA THR A 90 10.38 15.19 34.58
C THR A 90 10.47 16.26 35.67
N LYS A 91 9.69 16.12 36.74
CA LYS A 91 9.76 17.02 37.92
C LYS A 91 10.96 16.77 38.85
N THR A 92 11.66 15.63 38.75
CA THR A 92 12.91 15.40 39.51
C THR A 92 14.14 15.96 38.79
N LYS A 93 14.13 16.00 37.46
CA LYS A 93 15.26 16.52 36.66
C LYS A 93 15.44 18.04 36.77
N THR A 94 14.41 18.80 37.12
CA THR A 94 14.50 20.25 37.35
C THR A 94 15.20 20.63 38.67
N LYS A 95 15.57 19.67 39.53
CA LYS A 95 16.38 19.93 40.74
C LYS A 95 17.89 19.74 40.57
N THR A 96 18.37 19.24 39.42
CA THR A 96 19.81 19.01 39.19
C THR A 96 20.24 19.46 37.79
N GLY A 97 20.41 20.77 37.58
CA GLY A 97 21.13 21.31 36.42
C GLY A 97 20.81 22.77 36.02
N LYS A 98 21.72 23.68 36.39
CA LYS A 98 22.02 25.06 35.89
C LYS A 98 20.89 26.04 35.47
N ARG A 99 20.92 27.21 36.13
CA ARG A 99 20.27 28.50 35.80
C ARG A 99 20.42 28.89 34.31
N LYS A 100 19.30 29.22 33.66
CA LYS A 100 19.16 30.34 32.70
C LYS A 100 17.75 30.93 32.87
N LYS A 101 17.69 32.27 32.92
CA LYS A 101 16.50 33.11 33.15
C LYS A 101 15.53 33.01 31.98
N GLU A 102 14.22 32.91 32.25
CA GLU A 102 13.15 33.83 31.79
C GLU A 102 11.73 33.31 32.12
N GLN A 103 10.97 34.22 32.74
CA GLN A 103 9.51 34.40 32.89
C GLN A 103 8.58 33.28 33.43
N GLU A 104 8.11 33.58 34.64
CA GLU A 104 6.95 33.13 35.44
C GLU A 104 5.88 32.22 34.82
N VAL A 105 5.88 30.97 35.30
CA VAL A 105 4.66 30.25 35.76
C VAL A 105 5.10 29.40 36.98
N GLU A 106 4.41 29.52 38.11
CA GLU A 106 4.75 28.88 39.39
C GLU A 106 5.10 27.36 39.28
N PRO A 107 6.29 26.91 39.72
CA PRO A 107 6.61 25.49 39.76
C PRO A 107 6.08 24.85 41.05
N ASN A 108 4.91 24.20 40.95
CA ASN A 108 4.35 23.34 42.01
C ASN A 108 5.38 22.32 42.54
N VAL A 109 5.77 22.49 43.82
CA VAL A 109 6.76 21.67 44.55
C VAL A 109 6.29 20.20 44.66
N VAL A 110 7.17 19.25 44.33
CA VAL A 110 6.90 17.81 44.54
C VAL A 110 6.91 17.51 46.04
N THR A 111 5.78 17.09 46.60
CA THR A 111 5.67 16.68 48.01
C THR A 111 6.42 15.37 48.28
N SER A 112 7.03 15.25 49.47
CA SER A 112 7.73 14.05 49.96
C SER A 112 6.89 12.78 49.84
N GLU A 113 5.57 12.94 49.92
CA GLU A 113 4.55 11.91 49.80
C GLU A 113 4.48 11.30 48.38
N GLN A 114 4.62 12.08 47.32
CA GLN A 114 4.61 11.59 45.93
C GLN A 114 5.84 10.73 45.60
N ILE A 115 7.00 11.06 46.19
CA ILE A 115 8.24 10.27 46.04
C ILE A 115 8.10 8.92 46.77
N ARG A 116 7.49 8.91 47.97
CA ARG A 116 7.21 7.69 48.72
C ARG A 116 6.22 6.79 47.99
N LEU A 117 5.17 7.39 47.41
CA LEU A 117 4.18 6.69 46.59
C LEU A 117 4.82 6.09 45.33
N ARG A 118 5.74 6.80 44.68
CA ARG A 118 6.51 6.29 43.54
C ARG A 118 7.35 5.06 43.89
N LYS A 119 8.14 5.12 44.97
CA LYS A 119 8.93 3.96 45.43
C LYS A 119 8.04 2.77 45.76
N LYS A 120 6.86 3.02 46.36
CA LYS A 120 5.84 1.99 46.65
C LYS A 120 5.29 1.37 45.36
N VAL A 121 4.95 2.18 44.36
CA VAL A 121 4.46 1.72 43.05
C VAL A 121 5.54 0.93 42.30
N GLU A 122 6.79 1.41 42.23
CA GLU A 122 7.90 0.69 41.60
C GLU A 122 8.18 -0.66 42.29
N HIS A 123 8.09 -0.71 43.63
CA HIS A 123 8.24 -1.95 44.40
C HIS A 123 7.09 -2.93 44.16
N LEU A 124 5.84 -2.45 44.11
CA LEU A 124 4.67 -3.29 43.83
C LEU A 124 4.67 -3.81 42.39
N ILE A 125 5.18 -3.04 41.43
CA ILE A 125 5.40 -3.50 40.04
C ILE A 125 6.48 -4.59 40.00
N LYS A 126 7.61 -4.41 40.69
CA LYS A 126 8.66 -5.44 40.81
C LYS A 126 8.16 -6.74 41.44
N LYS A 127 7.18 -6.64 42.36
CA LYS A 127 6.50 -7.78 42.99
C LYS A 127 5.27 -8.29 42.23
N GLN A 128 5.00 -7.77 41.02
CA GLN A 128 3.85 -8.11 40.18
C GLN A 128 2.45 -7.98 40.83
N LYS A 129 2.31 -7.16 41.88
CA LYS A 129 1.04 -6.97 42.60
C LYS A 129 0.17 -5.86 41.97
N ILE A 130 -0.34 -6.10 40.76
CA ILE A 130 -1.01 -5.08 39.92
C ILE A 130 -2.29 -4.52 40.54
N GLN A 131 -3.10 -5.32 41.24
CA GLN A 131 -4.31 -4.82 41.94
C GLN A 131 -3.96 -3.80 43.03
N GLN A 132 -2.88 -4.01 43.77
CA GLN A 132 -2.43 -3.10 44.83
C GLN A 132 -1.86 -1.81 44.25
N VAL A 133 -1.22 -1.87 43.08
CA VAL A 133 -0.82 -0.67 42.31
C VAL A 133 -2.04 0.16 41.90
N ARG A 134 -3.13 -0.50 41.48
CA ARG A 134 -4.38 0.19 41.10
C ARG A 134 -5.00 0.91 42.30
N MET A 135 -5.09 0.25 43.45
CA MET A 135 -5.67 0.87 44.67
C MET A 135 -4.82 2.04 45.16
N ALA A 136 -3.49 1.95 45.07
CA ALA A 136 -2.57 3.03 45.47
C ALA A 136 -2.64 4.29 44.58
N LEU A 137 -3.18 4.17 43.36
CA LEU A 137 -3.28 5.29 42.40
C LEU A 137 -4.70 5.88 42.30
N LYS A 138 -5.71 5.28 42.96
CA LYS A 138 -7.11 5.77 42.97
C LYS A 138 -7.28 7.14 43.63
N SER A 139 -6.43 7.52 44.58
CA SER A 139 -6.53 8.79 45.32
C SER A 139 -5.99 10.02 44.59
N GLN A 140 -5.50 9.87 43.35
CA GLN A 140 -4.98 10.97 42.51
C GLN A 140 -5.86 11.27 41.29
N ASP A 141 -7.09 10.76 41.25
CA ASP A 141 -8.00 11.00 40.12
C ASP A 141 -8.46 12.48 40.11
N ASP A 142 -8.02 13.23 39.10
CA ASP A 142 -8.63 14.51 38.70
C ASP A 142 -9.89 14.18 37.87
N PRO A 143 -11.11 14.56 38.31
CA PRO A 143 -12.37 14.06 37.75
C PRO A 143 -12.73 14.60 36.35
N LYS A 144 -11.82 15.28 35.63
CA LYS A 144 -12.06 15.62 34.23
C LYS A 144 -12.12 14.36 33.37
N ALA A 145 -13.35 13.98 33.03
CA ALA A 145 -13.72 12.92 32.11
C ALA A 145 -12.74 12.83 30.93
N TRP A 146 -12.30 11.61 30.62
CA TRP A 146 -11.42 11.29 29.50
C TRP A 146 -12.05 11.75 28.16
N GLY A 147 -11.76 12.98 27.74
CA GLY A 147 -12.08 13.47 26.40
C GLY A 147 -11.25 12.74 25.33
N ARG A 148 -11.71 12.76 24.07
CA ARG A 148 -11.05 12.14 22.91
C ARG A 148 -9.55 12.48 22.81
N ASP A 149 -9.16 13.70 23.18
CA ASP A 149 -7.77 14.18 23.18
C ASP A 149 -6.84 13.47 24.16
N ALA A 150 -7.37 12.91 25.24
CA ALA A 150 -6.57 12.14 26.20
C ALA A 150 -6.32 10.71 25.69
N ARG A 151 -7.27 10.11 24.98
CA ARG A 151 -7.11 8.80 24.31
C ARG A 151 -6.11 8.90 23.15
N ILE A 152 -6.21 9.95 22.32
CA ILE A 152 -5.30 10.20 21.20
C ILE A 152 -3.85 10.33 21.70
N ARG A 153 -3.61 11.11 22.76
CA ARG A 153 -2.27 11.28 23.36
C ARG A 153 -1.64 10.01 23.94
N VAL A 154 -2.46 9.01 24.31
CA VAL A 154 -1.99 7.72 24.81
C VAL A 154 -1.56 6.80 23.67
N CYS A 155 -2.33 6.78 22.58
CA CYS A 155 -2.01 6.06 21.35
C CYS A 155 -0.86 6.71 20.56
N ASP A 156 -0.58 8.00 20.77
CA ASP A 156 0.54 8.72 20.15
C ASP A 156 1.91 8.36 20.75
N SER A 157 1.98 7.67 21.91
CA SER A 157 3.27 7.17 22.40
C SER A 157 3.58 5.82 21.74
N THR A 158 4.53 5.81 20.80
CA THR A 158 4.97 4.62 20.06
C THR A 158 5.21 3.43 20.98
N ILE A 159 5.80 3.67 22.16
CA ILE A 159 6.09 2.65 23.18
C ILE A 159 4.83 1.97 23.74
N ALA A 160 3.74 2.71 23.97
CA ALA A 160 2.51 2.10 24.47
C ALA A 160 1.82 1.27 23.39
N SER A 161 1.78 1.80 22.17
CA SER A 161 1.22 1.12 20.99
C SER A 161 1.96 -0.19 20.69
N ASP A 162 3.31 -0.16 20.74
CA ASP A 162 4.16 -1.32 20.53
C ASP A 162 3.95 -2.39 21.60
N LYS A 163 3.82 -1.99 22.87
CA LYS A 163 3.59 -2.93 23.98
C LYS A 163 2.21 -3.58 23.92
N VAL A 164 1.18 -2.79 23.60
CA VAL A 164 -0.18 -3.30 23.46
C VAL A 164 -0.26 -4.24 22.25
N GLY A 165 0.26 -3.82 21.10
CA GLY A 165 0.31 -4.66 19.89
C GLY A 165 1.12 -5.94 20.11
N GLY A 166 2.29 -5.85 20.73
CA GLY A 166 3.13 -7.01 21.04
C GLY A 166 2.43 -8.02 21.96
N ASN A 167 1.75 -7.55 23.00
CA ASN A 167 0.99 -8.44 23.90
C ASN A 167 -0.19 -9.10 23.18
N LEU A 168 -0.94 -8.33 22.38
CA LEU A 168 -2.06 -8.86 21.58
C LEU A 168 -1.60 -9.97 20.62
N ILE A 169 -0.51 -9.72 19.91
CA ILE A 169 0.08 -10.69 18.99
C ILE A 169 0.60 -11.91 19.76
N SER A 170 1.23 -11.72 20.92
CA SER A 170 1.68 -12.84 21.77
C SER A 170 0.50 -13.72 22.18
N PHE A 171 -0.62 -13.14 22.60
CA PHE A 171 -1.83 -13.91 22.91
C PHE A 171 -2.36 -14.67 21.70
N LEU A 172 -2.38 -14.04 20.51
CA LEU A 172 -2.81 -14.70 19.28
C LEU A 172 -1.92 -15.92 18.96
N VAL A 173 -0.59 -15.77 19.08
CA VAL A 173 0.38 -16.85 18.83
C VAL A 173 0.23 -18.00 19.83
N GLU A 174 -0.06 -17.69 21.10
CA GLU A 174 -0.20 -18.71 22.16
C GLU A 174 -1.54 -19.46 22.11
N THR A 175 -2.58 -18.85 21.54
CA THR A 175 -3.96 -19.36 21.61
C THR A 175 -4.52 -19.88 20.29
N ALA A 176 -3.99 -19.45 19.14
CA ALA A 176 -4.49 -19.89 17.85
C ALA A 176 -3.87 -21.24 17.45
N TYR A 177 -4.70 -22.26 17.34
CA TYR A 177 -4.33 -23.59 16.84
C TYR A 177 -5.14 -23.92 15.59
N ILE A 178 -4.55 -24.73 14.72
CA ILE A 178 -5.19 -25.28 13.53
C ILE A 178 -5.10 -26.79 13.55
N GLN A 179 -6.18 -27.44 13.12
CA GLN A 179 -6.23 -28.87 12.87
C GLN A 179 -6.39 -29.08 11.35
N PRO A 180 -5.45 -29.77 10.69
CA PRO A 180 -5.61 -30.19 9.30
C PRO A 180 -6.85 -31.10 9.13
N PRO A 181 -7.46 -31.14 7.94
CA PRO A 181 -8.50 -32.12 7.64
C PRO A 181 -7.99 -33.54 7.92
N ILE A 182 -8.82 -34.38 8.56
CA ILE A 182 -8.46 -35.76 8.88
C ILE A 182 -8.25 -36.51 7.56
N ASN A 183 -7.00 -36.91 7.27
CA ASN A 183 -6.76 -37.87 6.20
C ASN A 183 -7.45 -39.19 6.59
N GLN A 184 -8.17 -39.82 5.66
CA GLN A 184 -8.94 -41.07 5.84
C GLN A 184 -8.09 -42.32 6.16
N MET A 185 -6.94 -42.17 6.83
CA MET A 185 -6.18 -43.26 7.43
C MET A 185 -6.53 -43.28 8.91
N ALA A 186 -7.43 -44.21 9.26
CA ALA A 186 -7.97 -44.39 10.59
C ALA A 186 -6.90 -44.96 11.55
N GLU A 187 -5.98 -44.13 12.04
CA GLU A 187 -5.17 -44.44 13.24
C GLU A 187 -4.35 -43.28 13.84
N ASN A 188 -4.44 -42.05 13.32
CA ASN A 188 -3.63 -40.93 13.83
C ASN A 188 -4.43 -40.03 14.78
N SER A 189 -3.83 -39.70 15.93
CA SER A 189 -4.34 -38.67 16.86
C SER A 189 -4.49 -37.31 16.16
N PRO A 190 -5.42 -36.44 16.60
CA PRO A 190 -5.64 -35.15 15.95
C PRO A 190 -4.36 -34.29 16.00
N ASP A 191 -3.79 -33.97 14.82
CA ASP A 191 -2.62 -33.10 14.66
C ASP A 191 -3.01 -31.62 14.89
N ILE A 192 -3.18 -31.26 16.15
CA ILE A 192 -3.46 -29.88 16.56
C ILE A 192 -2.12 -29.15 16.71
N ARG A 193 -1.86 -28.17 15.84
CA ARG A 193 -0.61 -27.40 15.84
C ARG A 193 -0.85 -25.89 15.87
N PRO A 194 0.09 -25.09 16.39
CA PRO A 194 -0.07 -23.64 16.43
C PRO A 194 -0.24 -23.04 15.04
N ALA A 195 -1.25 -22.19 14.88
CA ALA A 195 -1.57 -21.46 13.66
C ALA A 195 -0.49 -20.43 13.30
N PHE A 196 0.20 -19.89 14.31
CA PHE A 196 1.26 -18.91 14.14
C PHE A 196 2.50 -19.31 14.96
N ARG A 197 3.69 -19.06 14.41
CA ARG A 197 4.97 -19.36 15.09
C ARG A 197 5.89 -18.17 15.00
N HIS A 198 6.50 -17.79 16.13
CA HIS A 198 7.48 -16.71 16.17
C HIS A 198 8.91 -17.28 16.18
N TYR A 199 9.76 -16.76 15.30
CA TYR A 199 11.18 -17.15 15.21
C TYR A 199 12.07 -15.92 15.03
N ILE A 200 13.28 -16.03 15.58
CA ILE A 200 14.34 -15.04 15.42
C ILE A 200 15.28 -15.57 14.36
N ASN A 201 15.33 -14.90 13.21
CA ASN A 201 15.99 -15.45 12.05
C ASN A 201 17.36 -14.81 11.82
N SER A 202 18.44 -15.61 11.86
CA SER A 202 19.78 -15.20 11.41
C SER A 202 20.13 -15.72 10.00
N ALA A 203 19.49 -16.77 9.50
CA ALA A 203 19.92 -17.48 8.28
C ALA A 203 18.87 -17.48 7.14
N LYS A 204 17.57 -17.67 7.41
CA LYS A 204 16.49 -17.58 6.39
C LYS A 204 16.13 -16.13 6.02
N ALA A 205 16.56 -15.15 6.82
CA ALA A 205 16.54 -13.74 6.42
C ALA A 205 17.34 -13.53 5.12
N SER A 206 18.32 -14.37 4.82
CA SER A 206 19.03 -14.29 3.54
C SER A 206 18.09 -14.52 2.34
N LYS A 207 17.14 -15.47 2.33
CA LYS A 207 16.34 -15.76 1.12
C LYS A 207 15.19 -14.77 0.82
N ILE A 208 14.52 -14.25 1.85
CA ILE A 208 13.43 -13.27 1.65
C ILE A 208 14.01 -11.85 1.48
N PHE A 209 15.10 -11.54 2.19
CA PHE A 209 15.76 -10.22 2.17
C PHE A 209 16.83 -10.08 1.06
N LEU A 210 17.38 -11.18 0.47
CA LEU A 210 18.29 -11.07 -0.69
C LEU A 210 17.62 -10.44 -1.92
N SER A 211 16.30 -10.47 -2.02
CA SER A 211 15.61 -9.80 -3.12
C SER A 211 15.62 -8.26 -3.00
N LEU A 212 16.01 -7.73 -1.83
CA LEU A 212 15.94 -6.29 -1.51
C LEU A 212 17.26 -5.70 -0.98
N SER A 213 18.32 -6.47 -0.77
CA SER A 213 19.62 -5.89 -0.42
C SER A 213 20.79 -6.54 -1.14
N VAL A 214 21.47 -5.70 -1.93
CA VAL A 214 22.87 -5.89 -2.30
C VAL A 214 23.67 -6.12 -1.01
N ASN A 215 24.47 -7.19 -1.02
CA ASN A 215 25.53 -7.53 -0.08
C ASN A 215 25.89 -6.41 0.93
N ARG A 216 25.38 -6.51 2.16
CA ARG A 216 25.97 -5.81 3.30
C ARG A 216 26.27 -6.81 4.41
N LYS A 217 27.57 -6.95 4.71
CA LYS A 217 28.06 -7.56 5.96
C LYS A 217 27.31 -6.91 7.13
N GLY A 218 26.53 -7.70 7.87
CA GLY A 218 25.78 -7.24 9.06
C GLY A 218 24.25 -7.35 8.97
N ALA A 219 23.71 -8.49 8.53
CA ALA A 219 22.26 -8.74 8.58
C ALA A 219 21.77 -8.68 10.05
N LYS A 220 21.00 -7.65 10.39
CA LYS A 220 20.36 -7.52 11.71
C LYS A 220 19.35 -8.65 11.89
N LYS A 221 19.40 -9.35 13.02
CA LYS A 221 18.39 -10.36 13.38
C LYS A 221 17.02 -9.69 13.45
N CYS A 222 16.04 -10.23 12.73
CA CYS A 222 14.65 -9.79 12.79
C CYS A 222 13.76 -10.93 13.33
N GLY A 223 12.78 -10.57 14.14
CA GLY A 223 11.71 -11.47 14.57
C GLY A 223 10.65 -11.54 13.48
N ILE A 224 10.20 -12.74 13.13
CA ILE A 224 9.18 -12.97 12.11
C ILE A 224 8.14 -13.94 12.68
N ILE A 225 6.88 -13.67 12.37
CA ILE A 225 5.76 -14.56 12.69
C ILE A 225 5.34 -15.26 11.39
N GLU A 226 5.52 -16.57 11.33
CA GLU A 226 5.04 -17.43 10.24
C GLU A 226 3.61 -17.84 10.54
N CYS A 227 2.81 -17.83 9.49
CA CYS A 227 1.49 -18.39 9.49
C CYS A 227 1.55 -19.81 8.95
N ASP A 228 0.73 -20.72 9.48
CA ASP A 228 0.64 -22.08 8.98
C ASP A 228 0.29 -22.11 7.48
N PRO A 229 0.92 -22.97 6.66
CA PRO A 229 0.62 -23.07 5.23
C PRO A 229 -0.86 -23.32 4.91
N LEU A 230 -1.61 -24.00 5.79
CA LEU A 230 -3.04 -24.22 5.58
C LEU A 230 -3.86 -22.94 5.69
N ILE A 231 -3.46 -22.03 6.58
CA ILE A 231 -4.09 -20.72 6.72
C ILE A 231 -3.73 -19.85 5.53
N LEU A 232 -2.46 -19.88 5.09
CA LEU A 232 -2.03 -19.21 3.86
C LEU A 232 -2.86 -19.70 2.67
N LYS A 233 -3.02 -21.00 2.49
CA LYS A 233 -3.86 -21.58 1.42
C LYS A 233 -5.34 -21.17 1.52
N GLY A 234 -5.85 -20.95 2.73
CA GLY A 234 -7.20 -20.41 2.96
C GLY A 234 -7.33 -18.93 2.58
N LEU A 235 -6.38 -18.10 3.01
CA LEU A 235 -6.30 -16.68 2.69
C LEU A 235 -6.05 -16.45 1.20
N GLU A 236 -5.24 -17.31 0.58
CA GLU A 236 -4.91 -17.26 -0.85
C GLU A 236 -6.14 -17.41 -1.75
N LYS A 237 -7.19 -18.09 -1.25
CA LYS A 237 -8.44 -18.33 -1.97
C LYS A 237 -9.46 -17.21 -1.82
N SER A 238 -9.34 -16.33 -0.83
CA SER A 238 -10.39 -15.35 -0.53
C SER A 238 -9.90 -14.16 0.29
N ALA A 239 -9.98 -12.97 -0.31
CA ALA A 239 -9.75 -11.70 0.37
C ALA A 239 -10.90 -11.27 1.32
N LYS A 240 -11.99 -12.07 1.42
CA LYS A 240 -13.21 -11.72 2.18
C LYS A 240 -12.99 -11.46 3.68
N HIS A 241 -11.86 -11.91 4.23
CA HIS A 241 -11.53 -11.77 5.64
C HIS A 241 -10.79 -10.47 5.98
N LEU A 242 -10.45 -9.64 4.98
CA LEU A 242 -9.77 -8.36 5.20
C LEU A 242 -10.76 -7.26 5.58
N VAL A 243 -10.53 -6.63 6.74
CA VAL A 243 -11.33 -5.48 7.20
C VAL A 243 -10.79 -4.21 6.56
N MET A 244 -11.52 -3.69 5.57
CA MET A 244 -11.26 -2.36 5.00
C MET A 244 -11.79 -1.27 5.93
N GLN A 245 -10.89 -0.52 6.56
CA GLN A 245 -11.26 0.56 7.49
C GLN A 245 -11.91 1.75 6.77
N TYR A 246 -11.22 2.31 5.77
CA TYR A 246 -11.71 3.44 4.99
C TYR A 246 -12.40 2.92 3.74
N LYS A 247 -13.70 3.21 3.59
CA LYS A 247 -14.55 2.83 2.45
C LYS A 247 -15.13 4.09 1.79
N PRO A 248 -15.60 4.04 0.53
CA PRO A 248 -16.34 5.16 -0.06
C PRO A 248 -17.52 5.56 0.84
N MET A 249 -17.78 6.86 0.97
CA MET A 249 -18.87 7.35 1.81
C MET A 249 -20.17 7.43 1.00
N LEU A 250 -21.28 6.93 1.54
CA LEU A 250 -22.60 7.05 0.89
C LEU A 250 -23.21 8.45 1.05
N VAL A 251 -22.64 9.25 1.96
CA VAL A 251 -23.03 10.65 2.20
C VAL A 251 -21.84 11.57 1.91
N PRO A 252 -22.08 12.85 1.59
CA PRO A 252 -21.02 13.81 1.37
C PRO A 252 -20.00 13.83 2.53
N PRO A 253 -18.68 13.91 2.26
CA PRO A 253 -17.67 13.97 3.30
C PRO A 253 -17.80 15.21 4.18
N VAL A 254 -17.33 15.12 5.41
CA VAL A 254 -17.21 16.28 6.30
C VAL A 254 -16.16 17.23 5.73
N LYS A 255 -16.50 18.51 5.63
CA LYS A 255 -15.59 19.55 5.15
C LYS A 255 -14.33 19.65 6.02
N TRP A 256 -13.18 19.86 5.38
CA TRP A 256 -11.92 20.08 6.08
C TRP A 256 -11.92 21.44 6.78
N THR A 257 -11.63 21.42 8.08
CA THR A 257 -11.54 22.64 8.89
C THR A 257 -10.22 22.74 9.64
N GLN A 258 -9.59 21.59 9.95
CA GLN A 258 -8.33 21.50 10.66
C GLN A 258 -7.54 20.27 10.17
N TYR A 259 -6.28 20.17 10.57
CA TYR A 259 -5.39 19.05 10.26
C TYR A 259 -6.02 17.66 10.49
N ASP A 260 -6.77 17.50 11.58
CA ASP A 260 -7.41 16.26 12.03
C ASP A 260 -8.95 16.34 12.06
N LYS A 261 -9.54 17.29 11.31
CA LYS A 261 -10.99 17.47 11.20
C LYS A 261 -11.45 17.67 9.76
N GLY A 262 -12.10 16.65 9.22
CA GLY A 262 -12.67 16.59 7.87
C GLY A 262 -12.73 15.15 7.37
N ALA A 263 -13.14 14.95 6.12
CA ALA A 263 -13.33 13.67 5.47
C ALA A 263 -14.39 12.77 6.13
N TYR A 264 -13.98 11.77 6.92
CA TYR A 264 -14.91 10.78 7.47
C TYR A 264 -15.64 11.28 8.72
N LEU A 265 -16.89 10.84 8.90
CA LEU A 265 -17.72 11.21 10.05
C LEU A 265 -17.14 10.75 11.40
N PHE A 266 -16.64 9.52 11.45
CA PHE A 266 -16.21 8.86 12.70
C PHE A 266 -14.76 8.37 12.67
N LEU A 267 -14.22 8.11 11.48
CA LEU A 267 -12.85 7.62 11.35
C LEU A 267 -11.86 8.77 11.46
N PRO A 268 -10.76 8.60 12.24
CA PRO A 268 -9.70 9.59 12.30
C PRO A 268 -9.18 9.90 10.91
N SER A 269 -9.27 11.17 10.52
CA SER A 269 -8.89 11.61 9.19
C SER A 269 -7.88 12.73 9.31
N PHE A 270 -6.82 12.67 8.51
CA PHE A 270 -5.75 13.66 8.53
C PHE A 270 -5.56 14.25 7.14
N VAL A 271 -5.44 15.57 7.08
CA VAL A 271 -5.27 16.32 5.83
C VAL A 271 -4.03 15.83 5.08
N MET A 272 -2.94 15.49 5.78
CA MET A 272 -1.66 15.12 5.18
C MET A 272 -1.11 13.79 5.71
N ARG A 273 -0.63 12.95 4.79
CA ARG A 273 0.06 11.68 5.06
C ARG A 273 1.50 11.94 5.52
N THR A 274 1.71 11.98 6.82
CA THR A 274 3.02 12.32 7.42
C THR A 274 3.97 11.13 7.60
N HIS A 275 3.49 9.89 7.46
CA HIS A 275 4.30 8.67 7.68
C HIS A 275 5.10 8.69 9.00
N GLY A 276 4.54 9.29 10.07
CA GLY A 276 5.18 9.39 11.38
C GLY A 276 6.13 10.58 11.55
N ALA A 277 6.34 11.42 10.51
CA ALA A 277 7.16 12.62 10.59
C ALA A 277 6.49 13.71 11.44
N LYS A 278 6.85 13.76 12.72
CA LYS A 278 6.29 14.74 13.68
C LYS A 278 6.47 16.19 13.20
N GLN A 279 7.61 16.53 12.62
CA GLN A 279 7.89 17.89 12.15
C GLN A 279 6.90 18.36 11.08
N GLN A 280 6.56 17.50 10.12
CA GLN A 280 5.57 17.81 9.08
C GLN A 280 4.18 18.04 9.68
N ARG A 281 3.79 17.19 10.65
CA ARG A 281 2.53 17.34 11.38
C ARG A 281 2.46 18.66 12.14
N GLU A 282 3.52 19.01 12.87
CA GLU A 282 3.57 20.25 13.65
C GLU A 282 3.60 21.49 12.77
N ALA A 283 4.29 21.43 11.62
CA ALA A 283 4.30 22.52 10.65
C ALA A 283 2.88 22.86 10.18
N LEU A 284 2.12 21.85 9.73
CA LEU A 284 0.77 22.04 9.23
C LEU A 284 -0.20 22.50 10.33
N LYS A 285 -0.02 22.04 11.58
CA LYS A 285 -0.82 22.49 12.73
C LYS A 285 -0.54 23.95 13.14
N ARG A 286 0.66 24.47 12.87
CA ARG A 286 1.06 25.85 13.20
C ARG A 286 0.77 26.84 12.07
N SER A 287 0.57 26.36 10.85
CA SER A 287 0.23 27.20 9.70
C SER A 287 -1.07 27.99 9.95
N PRO A 288 -1.12 29.29 9.61
CA PRO A 288 -2.34 30.09 9.72
C PRO A 288 -3.50 29.45 8.93
N GLN A 289 -4.68 29.36 9.55
CA GLN A 289 -5.84 28.72 8.92
C GLN A 289 -6.24 29.39 7.60
N LYS A 290 -6.09 30.72 7.50
CA LYS A 290 -6.33 31.47 6.25
C LYS A 290 -5.48 30.97 5.08
N GLN A 291 -4.23 30.58 5.31
CA GLN A 291 -3.35 30.04 4.27
C GLN A 291 -3.75 28.63 3.83
N LEU A 292 -4.37 27.85 4.72
CA LEU A 292 -4.81 26.48 4.43
C LEU A 292 -6.23 26.41 3.86
N THR A 293 -6.99 27.50 3.91
CA THR A 293 -8.39 27.53 3.46
C THR A 293 -8.54 27.10 2.00
N PRO A 294 -7.74 27.62 1.03
CA PRO A 294 -7.83 27.18 -0.36
C PRO A 294 -7.51 25.68 -0.55
N VAL A 295 -6.61 25.15 0.28
CA VAL A 295 -6.26 23.72 0.26
C VAL A 295 -7.43 22.86 0.74
N TYR A 296 -8.11 23.29 1.81
CA TYR A 296 -9.30 22.61 2.32
C TYR A 296 -10.45 22.67 1.33
N GLU A 297 -10.71 23.82 0.72
CA GLU A 297 -11.75 23.98 -0.30
C GLU A 297 -11.48 23.11 -1.53
N ALA A 298 -10.24 22.98 -1.98
CA ALA A 298 -9.86 22.08 -3.07
C ALA A 298 -10.12 20.61 -2.69
N LEU A 299 -9.71 20.18 -1.50
CA LEU A 299 -9.97 18.82 -1.01
C LEU A 299 -11.46 18.54 -0.84
N ASP A 300 -12.23 19.51 -0.37
CA ASP A 300 -13.67 19.41 -0.19
C ASP A 300 -14.38 19.33 -1.54
N THR A 301 -13.93 20.07 -2.54
CA THR A 301 -14.45 20.00 -3.92
C THR A 301 -14.20 18.64 -4.55
N LEU A 302 -12.98 18.11 -4.40
CA LEU A 302 -12.66 16.74 -4.84
C LEU A 302 -13.48 15.68 -4.08
N GLY A 303 -13.68 15.90 -2.77
CA GLY A 303 -14.41 15.00 -1.89
C GLY A 303 -15.92 15.01 -2.10
N SER A 304 -16.50 16.14 -2.47
CA SER A 304 -17.94 16.32 -2.67
C SER A 304 -18.42 15.86 -4.05
N THR A 305 -17.51 15.49 -4.95
CA THR A 305 -17.88 14.94 -6.25
C THR A 305 -18.52 13.56 -6.06
N LYS A 306 -19.81 13.43 -6.42
CA LYS A 306 -20.55 12.16 -6.36
C LYS A 306 -20.11 11.24 -7.50
N TRP A 307 -19.83 9.99 -7.17
CA TRP A 307 -19.50 8.91 -8.10
C TRP A 307 -20.56 7.82 -8.04
N ARG A 308 -20.63 6.98 -9.07
CA ARG A 308 -21.40 5.73 -9.06
C ARG A 308 -20.68 4.64 -9.84
N ILE A 309 -21.15 3.40 -9.70
CA ILE A 309 -20.67 2.28 -10.49
C ILE A 309 -21.32 2.31 -11.88
N ASN A 310 -20.52 2.34 -12.94
CA ASN A 310 -20.98 2.04 -14.30
C ASN A 310 -21.35 0.56 -14.37
N ARG A 311 -22.66 0.27 -14.23
CA ARG A 311 -23.17 -1.10 -14.14
C ARG A 311 -22.93 -1.92 -15.42
N ARG A 312 -22.92 -1.28 -16.60
CA ARG A 312 -22.70 -1.96 -17.89
C ARG A 312 -21.27 -2.48 -17.98
N VAL A 313 -20.29 -1.62 -17.72
CA VAL A 313 -18.86 -2.00 -17.71
C VAL A 313 -18.57 -2.96 -16.57
N PHE A 314 -19.14 -2.74 -15.39
CA PHE A 314 -18.95 -3.62 -14.24
C PHE A 314 -19.39 -5.06 -14.51
N ARG A 315 -20.52 -5.28 -15.20
CA ARG A 315 -20.96 -6.63 -15.60
C ARG A 315 -19.97 -7.32 -16.54
N VAL A 316 -19.36 -6.58 -17.45
CA VAL A 316 -18.33 -7.10 -18.37
C VAL A 316 -17.10 -7.51 -17.57
N VAL A 317 -16.63 -6.65 -16.66
CA VAL A 317 -15.51 -6.96 -15.75
C VAL A 317 -15.80 -8.21 -14.91
N GLU A 318 -17.00 -8.31 -14.31
CA GLU A 318 -17.37 -9.50 -13.53
C GLU A 318 -17.41 -10.78 -14.38
N SER A 319 -17.89 -10.68 -15.63
CA SER A 319 -17.95 -11.82 -16.55
C SER A 319 -16.55 -12.29 -16.95
N ILE A 320 -15.66 -11.36 -17.33
CA ILE A 320 -14.25 -11.66 -17.62
C ILE A 320 -13.58 -12.33 -16.41
N TRP A 321 -13.81 -11.79 -15.20
CA TRP A 321 -13.25 -12.35 -13.99
C TRP A 321 -13.79 -13.74 -13.66
N ALA A 322 -15.09 -13.96 -13.85
CA ALA A 322 -15.72 -15.26 -13.66
C ALA A 322 -15.16 -16.31 -14.62
N SER A 323 -14.86 -15.92 -15.86
CA SER A 323 -14.31 -16.78 -16.92
C SER A 323 -12.81 -17.07 -16.83
N GLY A 324 -12.09 -16.55 -15.83
CA GLY A 324 -10.66 -16.83 -15.66
C GLY A 324 -9.75 -15.61 -15.69
N GLY A 325 -10.26 -14.41 -15.98
CA GLY A 325 -9.44 -13.21 -16.13
C GLY A 325 -8.71 -13.19 -17.47
N SER A 326 -7.44 -12.73 -17.50
CA SER A 326 -6.53 -12.72 -18.67
C SER A 326 -6.90 -11.82 -19.87
N LEU A 327 -8.05 -11.15 -19.84
CA LEU A 327 -8.48 -10.22 -20.89
C LEU A 327 -8.37 -8.76 -20.40
N ALA A 328 -8.10 -7.82 -21.32
CA ALA A 328 -8.04 -6.39 -21.03
C ALA A 328 -7.10 -6.04 -19.85
N ASP A 329 -5.89 -6.61 -19.86
CA ASP A 329 -4.87 -6.49 -18.80
C ASP A 329 -5.29 -6.98 -17.40
N MET A 330 -6.43 -7.67 -17.28
CA MET A 330 -6.78 -8.37 -16.05
C MET A 330 -5.85 -9.56 -15.83
N VAL A 331 -5.39 -9.71 -14.59
CA VAL A 331 -4.54 -10.84 -14.20
C VAL A 331 -5.25 -12.17 -14.45
N ASP A 332 -4.48 -13.15 -14.91
CA ASP A 332 -4.91 -14.54 -15.06
C ASP A 332 -5.17 -15.18 -13.68
N ARG A 333 -6.32 -15.85 -13.54
CA ARG A 333 -6.72 -16.55 -12.33
C ARG A 333 -5.85 -17.77 -12.04
N ASP A 334 -5.26 -18.35 -13.07
CA ASP A 334 -4.42 -19.52 -12.97
C ASP A 334 -2.93 -19.19 -12.79
N ASP A 335 -2.24 -20.15 -12.20
CA ASP A 335 -0.81 -20.12 -12.00
C ASP A 335 -0.09 -20.64 -13.25
N VAL A 336 1.05 -20.04 -13.57
CA VAL A 336 1.97 -20.58 -14.57
C VAL A 336 2.52 -21.91 -14.04
N PRO A 337 2.57 -22.98 -14.86
CA PRO A 337 3.11 -24.26 -14.43
C PRO A 337 4.57 -24.11 -14.00
N VAL A 338 4.88 -24.62 -12.81
CA VAL A 338 6.27 -24.69 -12.34
C VAL A 338 6.93 -25.89 -13.03
N PRO A 339 8.06 -25.71 -13.75
CA PRO A 339 8.72 -26.80 -14.45
C PRO A 339 9.13 -27.91 -13.48
N VAL A 340 8.86 -29.15 -13.89
CA VAL A 340 9.23 -30.36 -13.13
C VAL A 340 10.74 -30.45 -13.03
N LYS A 341 11.23 -30.91 -11.88
CA LYS A 341 12.67 -31.13 -11.68
C LYS A 341 13.12 -32.24 -12.64
N PRO A 342 14.13 -31.99 -13.51
CA PRO A 342 14.65 -33.04 -14.38
C PRO A 342 15.35 -34.11 -13.53
N ASP A 343 15.23 -35.36 -13.97
CA ASP A 343 15.92 -36.50 -13.37
C ASP A 343 17.30 -36.64 -14.01
N THR A 344 18.22 -35.78 -13.58
CA THR A 344 19.58 -35.65 -14.11
C THR A 344 20.50 -35.17 -13.00
N GLU A 345 21.76 -35.62 -13.03
CA GLU A 345 22.83 -35.12 -12.16
C GLU A 345 23.58 -33.92 -12.78
N ASP A 346 23.30 -33.56 -14.04
CA ASP A 346 23.95 -32.44 -14.71
C ASP A 346 23.67 -31.11 -13.98
N GLU A 347 24.73 -30.51 -13.44
CA GLU A 347 24.67 -29.24 -12.72
C GLU A 347 24.16 -28.09 -13.58
N ALA A 348 24.48 -28.06 -14.88
CA ALA A 348 24.06 -27.01 -15.79
C ALA A 348 22.55 -27.07 -16.05
N GLU A 349 22.02 -28.28 -16.29
CA GLU A 349 20.58 -28.51 -16.44
C GLU A 349 19.81 -28.23 -15.14
N LEU A 350 20.32 -28.69 -13.99
CA LEU A 350 19.74 -28.40 -12.68
C LEU A 350 19.75 -26.90 -12.37
N LYS A 351 20.80 -26.17 -12.76
CA LYS A 351 20.87 -24.70 -12.62
C LYS A 351 19.84 -24.01 -13.51
N LYS A 352 19.72 -24.42 -14.77
CA LYS A 352 18.72 -23.91 -15.72
C LYS A 352 17.30 -24.17 -15.22
N TRP A 353 17.02 -25.37 -14.72
CA TRP A 353 15.74 -25.71 -14.08
C TRP A 353 15.48 -24.83 -12.85
N LYS A 354 16.44 -24.70 -11.91
CA LYS A 354 16.29 -23.85 -10.72
C LYS A 354 15.91 -22.42 -11.10
N TRP A 355 16.52 -21.88 -12.15
CA TRP A 355 16.20 -20.53 -12.65
C TRP A 355 14.79 -20.44 -13.21
N LYS A 356 14.39 -21.37 -14.09
CA LYS A 356 13.02 -21.42 -14.64
C LYS A 356 11.97 -21.62 -13.56
N ALA A 357 12.20 -22.54 -12.62
CA ALA A 357 11.30 -22.79 -11.49
C ALA A 357 11.19 -21.58 -10.56
N SER A 358 12.30 -20.88 -10.30
CA SER A 358 12.30 -19.65 -9.50
C SER A 358 11.53 -18.52 -10.20
N ALA A 359 11.70 -18.38 -11.52
CA ALA A 359 10.97 -17.41 -12.33
C ALA A 359 9.46 -17.68 -12.32
N ALA A 360 9.03 -18.93 -12.57
CA ALA A 360 7.62 -19.32 -12.50
C ALA A 360 7.02 -19.08 -11.10
N LYS A 361 7.73 -19.46 -10.03
CA LYS A 361 7.28 -19.19 -8.65
C LYS A 361 7.20 -17.69 -8.36
N LYS A 362 8.09 -16.87 -8.93
CA LYS A 362 8.05 -15.42 -8.77
C LYS A 362 6.83 -14.82 -9.46
N GLU A 363 6.57 -15.25 -10.70
CA GLU A 363 5.40 -14.87 -11.49
C GLU A 363 4.11 -15.23 -10.74
N ASN A 364 3.96 -16.47 -10.26
CA ASN A 364 2.76 -16.89 -9.54
C ASN A 364 2.53 -16.08 -8.26
N ARG A 365 3.58 -15.69 -7.54
CA ARG A 365 3.45 -14.78 -6.38
C ARG A 365 2.98 -13.38 -6.80
N GLN A 366 3.46 -12.87 -7.94
CA GLN A 366 3.03 -11.58 -8.47
C GLN A 366 1.57 -11.63 -8.91
N ARG A 367 1.19 -12.66 -9.68
CA ARG A 367 -0.20 -12.90 -10.08
C ARG A 367 -1.11 -13.03 -8.86
N HIS A 368 -0.73 -13.83 -7.86
CA HIS A 368 -1.51 -13.96 -6.63
C HIS A 368 -1.77 -12.60 -5.96
N SER A 369 -0.74 -11.75 -5.83
CA SER A 369 -0.91 -10.40 -5.27
C SER A 369 -1.88 -9.54 -6.10
N GLN A 370 -1.81 -9.62 -7.43
CA GLN A 370 -2.71 -8.89 -8.32
C GLN A 370 -4.15 -9.43 -8.24
N ARG A 371 -4.33 -10.75 -8.15
CA ARG A 371 -5.65 -11.37 -7.99
C ARG A 371 -6.33 -10.91 -6.71
N CYS A 372 -5.59 -10.86 -5.60
CA CYS A 372 -6.08 -10.32 -4.33
C CYS A 372 -6.50 -8.84 -4.46
N ASP A 373 -5.72 -8.02 -5.17
CA ASP A 373 -6.06 -6.62 -5.42
C ASP A 373 -7.34 -6.48 -6.26
N VAL A 374 -7.50 -7.27 -7.32
CA VAL A 374 -8.73 -7.31 -8.15
C VAL A 374 -9.93 -7.73 -7.29
N GLU A 375 -9.82 -8.79 -6.50
CA GLU A 375 -10.93 -9.24 -5.64
C GLU A 375 -11.34 -8.19 -4.61
N LEU A 376 -10.40 -7.45 -4.02
CA LEU A 376 -10.72 -6.35 -3.10
C LEU A 376 -11.46 -5.23 -3.81
N LYS A 377 -11.05 -4.87 -5.03
CA LYS A 377 -11.74 -3.85 -5.85
C LYS A 377 -13.15 -4.29 -6.23
N LEU A 378 -13.31 -5.53 -6.67
CA LEU A 378 -14.61 -6.11 -7.02
C LEU A 378 -15.52 -6.24 -5.81
N ASP A 379 -15.01 -6.64 -4.64
CA ASP A 379 -15.80 -6.71 -3.41
C ASP A 379 -16.36 -5.33 -3.01
N VAL A 380 -15.56 -4.27 -3.15
CA VAL A 380 -16.06 -2.90 -2.93
C VAL A 380 -17.13 -2.54 -3.95
N ALA A 381 -16.89 -2.76 -5.25
CA ALA A 381 -17.84 -2.46 -6.30
C ALA A 381 -19.17 -3.21 -6.11
N ARG A 382 -19.13 -4.52 -5.82
CA ARG A 382 -20.31 -5.37 -5.56
C ARG A 382 -21.17 -4.83 -4.43
N LYS A 383 -20.55 -4.28 -3.38
CA LYS A 383 -21.25 -3.75 -2.20
C LYS A 383 -21.93 -2.41 -2.44
N ILE A 384 -21.47 -1.61 -3.40
CA ILE A 384 -21.95 -0.24 -3.63
C ILE A 384 -22.61 -0.04 -5.00
N LYS A 385 -22.70 -1.08 -5.83
CA LYS A 385 -23.25 -1.00 -7.20
C LYS A 385 -24.73 -0.58 -7.23
N ASP A 386 -25.47 -0.92 -6.18
CA ASP A 386 -26.91 -0.68 -6.08
C ASP A 386 -27.25 0.65 -5.40
N GLU A 387 -26.24 1.32 -4.83
CA GLU A 387 -26.37 2.65 -4.23
C GLU A 387 -26.51 3.74 -5.32
N ASP A 388 -27.27 4.81 -5.03
CA ASP A 388 -27.46 5.95 -5.95
C ASP A 388 -26.16 6.71 -6.23
N GLY A 389 -25.17 6.57 -5.35
CA GLY A 389 -23.81 7.05 -5.53
C GLY A 389 -23.09 7.23 -4.21
N PHE A 390 -21.80 7.54 -4.31
CA PHE A 390 -20.88 7.59 -3.19
C PHE A 390 -19.79 8.64 -3.44
N PHE A 391 -19.02 8.93 -2.40
CA PHE A 391 -18.03 10.00 -2.37
C PHE A 391 -16.67 9.45 -1.95
N PHE A 392 -15.61 10.06 -2.47
CA PHE A 392 -14.24 9.75 -2.11
C PHE A 392 -13.64 10.91 -1.32
N PRO A 393 -13.56 10.85 0.02
CA PRO A 393 -12.81 11.85 0.76
C PRO A 393 -11.34 11.84 0.32
N HIS A 394 -10.75 13.02 0.16
CA HIS A 394 -9.36 13.19 -0.27
C HIS A 394 -8.45 13.65 0.88
N ASN A 395 -7.18 13.27 0.81
CA ASN A 395 -6.11 13.82 1.62
C ASN A 395 -4.85 14.06 0.76
N LEU A 396 -3.80 14.60 1.36
CA LEU A 396 -2.58 15.03 0.67
C LEU A 396 -1.36 14.15 1.03
N ASP A 397 -0.42 14.04 0.11
CA ASP A 397 0.97 13.74 0.48
C ASP A 397 1.71 15.00 0.99
N PHE A 398 2.95 14.84 1.44
CA PHE A 398 3.75 15.96 1.96
C PHE A 398 4.09 17.05 0.92
N ARG A 399 3.87 16.77 -0.37
CA ARG A 399 4.09 17.70 -1.49
C ARG A 399 2.82 18.46 -1.87
N GLY A 400 1.67 18.11 -1.26
CA GLY A 400 0.38 18.70 -1.57
C GLY A 400 -0.39 18.04 -2.70
N ARG A 401 0.00 16.82 -3.16
CA ARG A 401 -0.81 16.08 -4.14
C ARG A 401 -1.99 15.42 -3.46
N ALA A 402 -3.19 15.55 -4.04
CA ALA A 402 -4.40 14.95 -3.51
C ALA A 402 -4.57 13.47 -3.92
N TYR A 403 -5.08 12.67 -2.98
CA TYR A 403 -5.36 11.26 -3.17
C TYR A 403 -6.66 10.89 -2.45
N PRO A 404 -7.52 10.05 -3.06
CA PRO A 404 -8.60 9.39 -2.35
C PRO A 404 -8.07 8.64 -1.12
N MET A 405 -8.81 8.72 -0.02
CA MET A 405 -8.47 8.02 1.21
C MET A 405 -8.81 6.53 1.16
N HIS A 406 -9.79 6.13 0.34
CA HIS A 406 -10.09 4.71 0.12
C HIS A 406 -9.06 4.08 -0.84
N PRO A 407 -8.31 3.04 -0.44
CA PRO A 407 -7.12 2.60 -1.18
C PRO A 407 -7.39 1.64 -2.35
N HIS A 408 -8.55 0.97 -2.40
CA HIS A 408 -8.77 -0.13 -3.35
C HIS A 408 -9.47 0.33 -4.64
N LEU A 409 -10.77 0.64 -4.57
CA LEU A 409 -11.57 1.08 -5.71
C LEU A 409 -11.70 2.60 -5.71
N ASN A 410 -10.90 3.30 -6.50
CA ASN A 410 -10.99 4.75 -6.68
C ASN A 410 -10.55 5.16 -8.09
N HIS A 411 -10.87 6.39 -8.48
CA HIS A 411 -10.60 6.93 -9.83
C HIS A 411 -9.12 7.19 -10.13
N LEU A 412 -8.22 7.13 -9.13
CA LEU A 412 -6.76 7.14 -9.35
C LEU A 412 -6.20 5.73 -9.64
N GLY A 413 -7.04 4.70 -9.58
CA GLY A 413 -6.65 3.30 -9.80
C GLY A 413 -6.31 2.97 -11.26
N SER A 414 -6.26 1.66 -11.54
CA SER A 414 -6.04 1.09 -12.87
C SER A 414 -7.20 1.39 -13.84
N ASP A 415 -7.01 1.12 -15.13
CA ASP A 415 -8.05 1.26 -16.16
C ASP A 415 -9.38 0.61 -15.73
N MET A 416 -9.36 -0.63 -15.23
CA MET A 416 -10.54 -1.30 -14.65
C MET A 416 -11.26 -0.45 -13.58
N CYS A 417 -10.52 0.20 -12.68
CA CYS A 417 -11.14 1.06 -11.66
C CYS A 417 -11.80 2.29 -12.29
N ARG A 418 -11.15 2.90 -13.29
CA ARG A 418 -11.66 4.09 -13.97
C ARG A 418 -12.85 3.78 -14.86
N GLY A 419 -12.81 2.69 -15.64
CA GLY A 419 -13.91 2.28 -16.51
C GLY A 419 -15.17 1.87 -15.73
N VAL A 420 -15.01 1.34 -14.52
CA VAL A 420 -16.13 0.98 -13.63
C VAL A 420 -16.71 2.19 -12.89
N LEU A 421 -16.03 3.34 -12.84
CA LEU A 421 -16.47 4.53 -12.13
C LEU A 421 -16.94 5.62 -13.09
N GLU A 422 -18.09 6.20 -12.81
CA GLU A 422 -18.62 7.36 -13.55
C GLU A 422 -19.22 8.39 -12.59
N PHE A 423 -19.48 9.60 -13.05
CA PHE A 423 -20.08 10.62 -12.19
C PHE A 423 -21.49 10.20 -11.76
N GLY A 424 -21.79 10.37 -10.47
CA GLY A 424 -23.12 10.10 -9.93
C GLY A 424 -24.18 11.08 -10.49
N GLU A 425 -23.75 12.31 -10.76
CA GLU A 425 -24.58 13.36 -11.37
C GLU A 425 -24.24 13.48 -12.86
N GLY A 426 -25.24 13.21 -13.72
CA GLY A 426 -25.09 13.32 -15.16
C GLY A 426 -25.38 14.74 -15.64
N ARG A 427 -24.84 15.10 -16.82
CA ARG A 427 -25.12 16.38 -17.48
C ARG A 427 -25.48 16.18 -18.95
N PRO A 428 -26.37 17.01 -19.52
CA PRO A 428 -26.64 16.99 -20.95
C PRO A 428 -25.37 17.30 -21.72
N LEU A 429 -25.16 16.62 -22.85
CA LEU A 429 -23.97 16.82 -23.69
C LEU A 429 -23.90 18.25 -24.26
N GLY A 430 -25.05 18.82 -24.62
CA GLY A 430 -25.12 20.07 -25.37
C GLY A 430 -24.40 20.00 -26.72
N LYS A 431 -24.20 21.17 -27.33
CA LYS A 431 -23.62 21.31 -28.68
C LYS A 431 -22.20 20.73 -28.83
N MET A 432 -21.42 20.72 -27.75
CA MET A 432 -20.00 20.33 -27.77
C MET A 432 -19.71 19.00 -27.07
N GLY A 433 -20.63 18.47 -26.25
CA GLY A 433 -20.37 17.29 -25.44
C GLY A 433 -20.10 16.05 -26.29
N LEU A 434 -20.88 15.82 -27.35
CA LEU A 434 -20.65 14.69 -28.26
C LEU A 434 -19.29 14.80 -28.95
N ARG A 435 -18.89 16.01 -29.36
CA ARG A 435 -17.56 16.27 -29.94
C ARG A 435 -16.46 15.87 -28.96
N TRP A 436 -16.57 16.28 -27.70
CA TRP A 436 -15.59 15.94 -26.67
C TRP A 436 -15.59 14.45 -26.30
N LEU A 437 -16.74 13.77 -26.33
CA LEU A 437 -16.80 12.32 -26.16
C LEU A 437 -16.06 11.59 -27.28
N LYS A 438 -16.23 12.01 -28.54
CA LYS A 438 -15.49 11.43 -29.67
C LYS A 438 -13.98 11.63 -29.50
N ILE A 439 -13.53 12.84 -29.18
CA ILE A 439 -12.12 13.12 -28.87
C ILE A 439 -11.63 12.25 -27.72
N HIS A 440 -12.44 12.08 -26.67
CA HIS A 440 -12.09 11.29 -25.51
C HIS A 440 -11.90 9.80 -25.85
N LEU A 441 -12.79 9.21 -26.65
CA LEU A 441 -12.64 7.83 -27.13
C LEU A 441 -11.33 7.66 -27.91
N ALA A 442 -11.03 8.59 -28.83
CA ALA A 442 -9.79 8.57 -29.60
C ALA A 442 -8.54 8.68 -28.70
N ASN A 443 -8.60 9.48 -27.63
CA ASN A 443 -7.52 9.58 -26.64
C ASN A 443 -7.30 8.27 -25.88
N LEU A 444 -8.38 7.59 -25.50
CA LEU A 444 -8.31 6.29 -24.80
C LEU A 444 -7.83 5.16 -25.71
N TYR A 445 -8.18 5.21 -26.99
CA TYR A 445 -7.68 4.26 -27.98
C TYR A 445 -6.16 4.38 -28.16
N ALA A 446 -5.64 5.61 -28.10
CA ALA A 446 -4.21 5.92 -28.18
C ALA A 446 -3.56 5.40 -29.47
N GLY A 447 -2.37 4.78 -29.39
CA GLY A 447 -1.70 4.20 -30.57
C GLY A 447 -1.27 5.21 -31.64
N GLY A 448 -1.10 6.49 -31.27
CA GLY A 448 -0.79 7.59 -32.20
C GLY A 448 -2.02 8.40 -32.62
N VAL A 449 -3.23 7.88 -32.40
CA VAL A 449 -4.49 8.63 -32.61
C VAL A 449 -4.57 9.83 -31.67
N ASP A 450 -4.09 9.68 -30.42
CA ASP A 450 -3.99 10.75 -29.43
C ASP A 450 -3.02 11.88 -29.83
N LYS A 451 -2.25 11.70 -30.92
CA LYS A 451 -1.34 12.70 -31.49
C LYS A 451 -1.91 13.44 -32.69
N LEU A 452 -3.08 13.04 -33.18
CA LEU A 452 -3.79 13.78 -34.20
C LEU A 452 -4.33 15.10 -33.63
N SER A 453 -4.68 16.02 -34.53
CA SER A 453 -5.50 17.19 -34.19
C SER A 453 -6.86 16.75 -33.65
N HIS A 454 -7.59 17.66 -33.00
CA HIS A 454 -8.93 17.34 -32.51
C HIS A 454 -9.86 16.83 -33.62
N ASP A 455 -9.77 17.40 -34.83
CA ASP A 455 -10.62 16.98 -35.95
C ASP A 455 -10.19 15.63 -36.52
N GLY A 456 -8.88 15.33 -36.52
CA GLY A 456 -8.39 13.98 -36.85
C GLY A 456 -8.88 12.92 -35.86
N ARG A 457 -8.94 13.24 -34.57
CA ARG A 457 -9.49 12.34 -33.53
C ARG A 457 -10.99 12.11 -33.68
N ILE A 458 -11.73 13.15 -34.06
CA ILE A 458 -13.17 13.03 -34.37
C ILE A 458 -13.36 12.13 -35.59
N SER A 459 -12.61 12.36 -36.67
CA SER A 459 -12.66 11.56 -37.90
C SER A 459 -12.33 10.09 -37.64
N PHE A 460 -11.35 9.81 -36.77
CA PHE A 460 -11.08 8.44 -36.32
C PHE A 460 -12.29 7.80 -35.64
N THR A 461 -12.96 8.52 -34.75
CA THR A 461 -14.14 8.00 -34.06
C THR A 461 -15.32 7.79 -35.03
N GLU A 462 -15.51 8.70 -35.98
CA GLU A 462 -16.60 8.61 -36.96
C GLU A 462 -16.39 7.49 -37.98
N SER A 463 -15.14 7.16 -38.31
CA SER A 463 -14.82 6.03 -39.20
C SER A 463 -14.98 4.65 -38.55
N HIS A 464 -15.13 4.59 -37.22
CA HIS A 464 -15.26 3.34 -36.45
C HIS A 464 -16.61 3.26 -35.71
N LEU A 465 -17.66 3.94 -36.22
CA LEU A 465 -18.97 3.92 -35.56
C LEU A 465 -19.57 2.52 -35.45
N ASP A 466 -19.38 1.67 -36.46
CA ASP A 466 -19.87 0.29 -36.45
C ASP A 466 -19.18 -0.53 -35.35
N ASP A 467 -17.85 -0.40 -35.21
CA ASP A 467 -17.08 -1.04 -34.15
C ASP A 467 -17.48 -0.55 -32.75
N ILE A 468 -17.81 0.75 -32.64
CA ILE A 468 -18.30 1.38 -31.41
C ILE A 468 -19.66 0.82 -31.01
N PHE A 469 -20.59 0.71 -31.96
CA PHE A 469 -21.91 0.14 -31.73
C PHE A 469 -21.82 -1.34 -31.36
N ASP A 470 -21.01 -2.13 -32.08
CA ASP A 470 -20.77 -3.55 -31.77
C ASP A 470 -20.17 -3.72 -30.37
N SER A 471 -19.14 -2.93 -30.03
CA SER A 471 -18.51 -2.96 -28.70
C SER A 471 -19.49 -2.60 -27.58
N ALA A 472 -20.41 -1.66 -27.82
CA ALA A 472 -21.40 -1.24 -26.83
C ALA A 472 -22.53 -2.26 -26.60
N ASP A 473 -22.91 -2.99 -27.65
CA ASP A 473 -24.02 -3.95 -27.64
C ASP A 473 -23.60 -5.36 -27.25
N LYS A 474 -22.44 -5.81 -27.76
CA LYS A 474 -21.90 -7.17 -27.60
C LYS A 474 -20.44 -7.12 -27.15
N PRO A 475 -20.15 -6.56 -25.96
CA PRO A 475 -18.78 -6.33 -25.51
C PRO A 475 -17.92 -7.60 -25.44
N LEU A 476 -18.51 -8.76 -25.21
CA LEU A 476 -17.82 -10.05 -25.13
C LEU A 476 -18.13 -10.98 -26.30
N GLU A 477 -19.26 -10.83 -26.98
CA GLU A 477 -19.68 -11.74 -28.06
C GLU A 477 -19.42 -11.19 -29.46
N GLY A 478 -19.17 -9.88 -29.59
CA GLY A 478 -18.91 -9.20 -30.86
C GLY A 478 -17.44 -9.25 -31.30
N MET A 479 -17.04 -8.23 -32.06
CA MET A 479 -15.69 -8.05 -32.61
C MET A 479 -14.67 -7.63 -31.53
N ARG A 480 -15.16 -7.16 -30.38
CA ARG A 480 -14.34 -6.75 -29.21
C ARG A 480 -13.29 -5.70 -29.55
N TRP A 481 -13.60 -4.79 -30.48
CA TRP A 481 -12.68 -3.75 -30.96
C TRP A 481 -12.08 -2.91 -29.82
N TRP A 482 -12.87 -2.63 -28.79
CA TRP A 482 -12.44 -1.91 -27.58
C TRP A 482 -11.22 -2.51 -26.86
N LEU A 483 -10.92 -3.79 -27.04
CA LEU A 483 -9.74 -4.44 -26.45
C LEU A 483 -8.41 -3.96 -27.05
N ASN A 484 -8.44 -3.36 -28.24
CA ASN A 484 -7.25 -2.87 -28.92
C ASN A 484 -6.78 -1.50 -28.40
N ALA A 485 -7.58 -0.83 -27.55
CA ALA A 485 -7.24 0.43 -26.92
C ALA A 485 -6.15 0.29 -25.84
N GLU A 486 -5.38 1.34 -25.58
CA GLU A 486 -4.42 1.37 -24.45
C GLU A 486 -5.15 1.31 -23.09
N ASP A 487 -6.34 1.91 -23.01
CA ASP A 487 -7.23 1.90 -21.84
C ASP A 487 -8.58 1.22 -22.17
N PRO A 488 -8.65 -0.12 -22.21
CA PRO A 488 -9.78 -0.85 -22.80
C PRO A 488 -11.10 -0.66 -22.05
N PHE A 489 -11.14 -0.73 -20.72
CA PHE A 489 -12.41 -0.58 -19.98
C PHE A 489 -12.96 0.85 -20.04
N GLN A 490 -12.10 1.86 -20.00
CA GLN A 490 -12.51 3.24 -20.25
C GLN A 490 -13.00 3.42 -21.70
N CYS A 491 -12.33 2.80 -22.68
CA CYS A 491 -12.75 2.84 -24.09
C CYS A 491 -14.13 2.22 -24.28
N LEU A 492 -14.40 1.06 -23.67
CA LEU A 492 -15.71 0.43 -23.67
C LEU A 492 -16.78 1.33 -23.05
N ALA A 493 -16.48 1.97 -21.92
CA ALA A 493 -17.38 2.93 -21.29
C ALA A 493 -17.72 4.09 -22.25
N ALA A 494 -16.75 4.57 -23.03
CA ALA A 494 -16.91 5.63 -24.01
C ALA A 494 -17.73 5.16 -25.22
N CYS A 495 -17.49 3.94 -25.72
CA CYS A 495 -18.27 3.33 -26.79
C CYS A 495 -19.75 3.27 -26.42
N ILE A 496 -20.04 2.84 -25.18
CA ILE A 496 -21.38 2.79 -24.61
C ILE A 496 -22.04 4.19 -24.63
N ASN A 497 -21.36 5.20 -24.09
CA ASN A 497 -21.93 6.56 -23.99
C ASN A 497 -22.15 7.21 -25.36
N ILE A 498 -21.22 7.03 -26.30
CA ILE A 498 -21.35 7.54 -27.68
C ILE A 498 -22.52 6.83 -28.38
N SER A 499 -22.65 5.51 -28.21
CA SER A 499 -23.74 4.74 -28.79
C SER A 499 -25.10 5.21 -28.28
N ASP A 500 -25.24 5.39 -26.96
CA ASP A 500 -26.47 5.90 -26.33
C ASP A 500 -26.80 7.32 -26.83
N ALA A 501 -25.78 8.17 -27.00
CA ALA A 501 -25.96 9.52 -27.52
C ALA A 501 -26.38 9.56 -28.99
N LEU A 502 -25.76 8.75 -29.85
CA LEU A 502 -26.07 8.73 -31.29
C LEU A 502 -27.40 8.04 -31.63
N ARG A 503 -27.88 7.13 -30.76
CA ARG A 503 -29.20 6.51 -30.89
C ARG A 503 -30.34 7.37 -30.36
N SER A 504 -30.02 8.41 -29.60
CA SER A 504 -31.00 9.40 -29.13
C SER A 504 -31.47 10.26 -30.31
N PRO A 505 -32.77 10.60 -30.39
CA PRO A 505 -33.28 11.53 -31.41
C PRO A 505 -32.64 12.93 -31.29
N SER A 506 -32.11 13.27 -30.12
CA SER A 506 -31.37 14.52 -29.87
C SER A 506 -30.13 14.20 -29.02
N PRO A 507 -28.97 13.96 -29.67
CA PRO A 507 -27.73 13.65 -28.97
C PRO A 507 -27.31 14.72 -27.95
N GLU A 508 -27.60 16.00 -28.22
CA GLU A 508 -27.26 17.12 -27.33
C GLU A 508 -28.00 17.05 -25.99
N SER A 509 -29.23 16.52 -25.96
CA SER A 509 -30.00 16.36 -24.74
C SER A 509 -29.69 15.09 -23.96
N THR A 510 -28.88 14.17 -24.52
CA THR A 510 -28.50 12.93 -23.85
C THR A 510 -27.71 13.26 -22.58
N ILE A 511 -28.15 12.71 -21.45
CA ILE A 511 -27.49 12.87 -20.17
C ILE A 511 -26.29 11.92 -20.11
N SER A 512 -25.09 12.46 -20.08
CA SER A 512 -23.85 11.71 -19.93
C SER A 512 -23.32 11.79 -18.51
N HIS A 513 -22.82 10.66 -18.02
CA HIS A 513 -22.13 10.52 -16.74
C HIS A 513 -20.62 10.34 -16.91
N MET A 514 -20.15 10.29 -18.15
CA MET A 514 -18.76 9.98 -18.49
C MET A 514 -17.81 11.11 -18.06
N PRO A 515 -16.78 10.81 -17.26
CA PRO A 515 -15.66 11.73 -17.05
C PRO A 515 -14.82 11.86 -18.33
N VAL A 516 -14.74 13.06 -18.90
CA VAL A 516 -13.85 13.34 -20.03
C VAL A 516 -12.50 13.83 -19.51
N HIS A 517 -11.44 13.07 -19.77
CA HIS A 517 -10.10 13.39 -19.30
C HIS A 517 -9.40 14.44 -20.18
N GLN A 518 -8.78 15.44 -19.54
CA GLN A 518 -7.85 16.38 -20.14
C GLN A 518 -6.54 16.31 -19.36
N ASP A 519 -5.45 15.91 -20.02
CA ASP A 519 -4.14 15.74 -19.39
C ASP A 519 -3.08 16.60 -20.06
N GLY A 520 -2.17 17.13 -19.25
CA GLY A 520 -1.04 17.93 -19.69
C GLY A 520 0.10 17.02 -20.17
N SER A 521 0.57 17.25 -21.40
CA SER A 521 1.68 16.49 -21.99
C SER A 521 2.98 16.78 -21.24
N CYS A 522 3.34 15.90 -20.30
CA CYS A 522 4.48 16.04 -19.41
C CYS A 522 4.43 17.31 -18.54
N ASN A 523 3.43 17.41 -17.66
CA ASN A 523 3.24 18.52 -16.71
C ASN A 523 4.52 18.99 -15.99
N GLY A 524 5.44 18.08 -15.64
CA GLY A 524 6.72 18.44 -15.03
C GLY A 524 7.59 19.32 -15.93
N LEU A 525 7.75 18.96 -17.20
CA LEU A 525 8.49 19.77 -18.18
C LEU A 525 7.74 21.06 -18.55
N GLN A 526 6.40 21.04 -18.57
CA GLN A 526 5.61 22.25 -18.74
C GLN A 526 5.92 23.28 -17.64
N HIS A 527 5.94 22.85 -16.38
CA HIS A 527 6.34 23.74 -15.28
C HIS A 527 7.80 24.21 -15.38
N TYR A 528 8.74 23.35 -15.79
CA TYR A 528 10.12 23.79 -15.99
C TYR A 528 10.26 24.81 -17.12
N ALA A 529 9.63 24.57 -18.27
CA ALA A 529 9.64 25.50 -19.38
C ALA A 529 9.00 26.86 -19.00
N ALA A 530 7.90 26.83 -18.25
CA ALA A 530 7.24 28.04 -17.74
C ALA A 530 8.12 28.81 -16.74
N LEU A 531 8.74 28.12 -15.77
CA LEU A 531 9.64 28.73 -14.79
C LEU A 531 10.90 29.32 -15.43
N GLY A 532 11.51 28.57 -16.36
CA GLY A 532 12.70 29.00 -17.09
C GLY A 532 12.43 29.96 -18.25
N ARG A 533 11.15 30.16 -18.62
CA ARG A 533 10.72 30.86 -19.83
C ARG A 533 11.42 30.35 -21.10
N ASP A 534 11.67 29.05 -21.16
CA ASP A 534 12.32 28.40 -22.30
C ASP A 534 11.30 28.24 -23.44
N LYS A 535 11.42 29.09 -24.47
CA LYS A 535 10.52 29.09 -25.63
C LYS A 535 10.61 27.78 -26.43
N LEU A 536 11.80 27.19 -26.56
CA LEU A 536 11.98 25.95 -27.32
C LEU A 536 11.36 24.78 -26.56
N GLY A 537 11.67 24.67 -25.26
CA GLY A 537 11.03 23.69 -24.37
C GLY A 537 9.51 23.84 -24.35
N ALA A 538 9.00 25.07 -24.18
CA ALA A 538 7.57 25.38 -24.15
C ALA A 538 6.84 24.90 -25.41
N ALA A 539 7.43 25.04 -26.59
CA ALA A 539 6.85 24.52 -27.84
C ALA A 539 6.75 22.98 -27.85
N THR A 540 7.76 22.27 -27.31
CA THR A 540 7.75 20.79 -27.29
C THR A 540 6.74 20.19 -26.32
N VAL A 541 6.26 20.97 -25.34
CA VAL A 541 5.33 20.54 -24.29
C VAL A 541 3.98 21.26 -24.37
N ASN A 542 3.65 21.83 -25.53
CA ASN A 542 2.34 22.40 -25.84
C ASN A 542 1.95 23.62 -24.98
N LEU A 543 2.92 24.45 -24.59
CA LEU A 543 2.66 25.77 -23.97
C LEU A 543 2.57 26.90 -25.00
N VAL A 544 2.99 26.64 -26.24
CA VAL A 544 2.86 27.56 -27.38
C VAL A 544 1.79 26.97 -28.31
N ASP A 545 0.91 27.84 -28.80
CA ASP A 545 -0.17 27.43 -29.71
C ASP A 545 0.39 26.77 -30.97
N ALA A 546 -0.20 25.65 -31.34
CA ALA A 546 0.13 24.87 -32.52
C ALA A 546 -1.10 24.12 -33.03
N GLU A 547 -1.14 23.84 -34.33
CA GLU A 547 -2.26 23.13 -34.98
C GLU A 547 -2.35 21.65 -34.55
N LYS A 548 -1.20 21.03 -34.27
CA LYS A 548 -1.07 19.64 -33.82
C LYS A 548 -0.32 19.59 -32.49
N PRO A 549 -0.67 18.64 -31.60
CA PRO A 549 0.05 18.47 -30.34
C PRO A 549 1.49 18.03 -30.61
N ALA A 550 2.45 18.75 -30.04
CA ALA A 550 3.85 18.34 -29.98
C ALA A 550 4.00 17.12 -29.05
N ASP A 551 4.93 16.23 -29.41
CA ASP A 551 5.26 15.03 -28.65
C ASP A 551 6.74 15.02 -28.29
N VAL A 552 7.06 15.62 -27.13
CA VAL A 552 8.42 15.70 -26.58
C VAL A 552 9.13 14.34 -26.56
N TYR A 553 8.40 13.25 -26.35
CA TYR A 553 8.95 11.90 -26.29
C TYR A 553 9.48 11.41 -27.64
N SER A 554 8.74 11.65 -28.73
CA SER A 554 9.21 11.31 -30.08
C SER A 554 10.40 12.17 -30.50
N GLY A 555 10.39 13.45 -30.13
CA GLY A 555 11.54 14.34 -30.36
C GLY A 555 12.81 13.87 -29.64
N ILE A 556 12.69 13.43 -28.38
CA ILE A 556 13.82 12.86 -27.63
C ILE A 556 14.24 11.50 -28.21
N ALA A 557 13.28 10.63 -28.58
CA ALA A 557 13.59 9.35 -29.21
C ALA A 557 14.42 9.52 -30.49
N ALA A 558 14.06 10.49 -31.34
CA ALA A 558 14.81 10.82 -32.55
C ALA A 558 16.25 11.25 -32.23
N ARG A 559 16.44 12.13 -31.24
CA ARG A 559 17.78 12.56 -30.80
C ARG A 559 18.60 11.41 -30.20
N VAL A 560 17.98 10.53 -29.41
CA VAL A 560 18.64 9.32 -28.89
C VAL A 560 19.11 8.44 -30.05
N LEU A 561 18.23 8.21 -31.02
CA LEU A 561 18.52 7.39 -32.19
C LEU A 561 19.69 7.96 -33.01
N ASP A 562 19.74 9.28 -33.20
CA ASP A 562 20.85 9.93 -33.92
C ASP A 562 22.20 9.77 -33.22
N ILE A 563 22.22 9.87 -31.88
CA ILE A 563 23.43 9.60 -31.10
C ILE A 563 23.84 8.14 -31.25
N MET A 564 22.90 7.19 -31.13
CA MET A 564 23.18 5.77 -31.29
C MET A 564 23.66 5.41 -32.70
N ARG A 565 23.14 6.06 -33.74
CA ARG A 565 23.62 5.87 -35.12
C ARG A 565 25.08 6.30 -35.28
N LYS A 566 25.47 7.42 -34.66
CA LYS A 566 26.87 7.88 -34.66
C LYS A 566 27.77 6.92 -33.89
N ASP A 567 27.37 6.55 -32.67
CA ASP A 567 28.16 5.62 -31.83
C ASP A 567 28.30 4.25 -32.50
N ALA A 568 27.30 3.78 -33.25
CA ALA A 568 27.36 2.51 -33.97
C ALA A 568 28.36 2.49 -35.14
N GLN A 569 28.72 3.65 -35.68
CA GLN A 569 29.74 3.78 -36.73
C GLN A 569 31.17 3.68 -36.18
N ASN A 570 31.34 3.85 -34.86
CA ASN A 570 32.65 3.68 -34.22
C ASN A 570 33.12 2.22 -34.32
N ASP A 571 34.44 2.03 -34.21
CA ASP A 571 35.05 0.72 -34.18
C ASP A 571 34.78 0.03 -32.81
N PRO A 572 34.12 -1.14 -32.78
CA PRO A 572 33.85 -1.86 -31.54
C PRO A 572 35.08 -2.25 -30.72
N GLU A 573 36.26 -2.33 -31.33
CA GLU A 573 37.51 -2.61 -30.61
C GLU A 573 37.97 -1.41 -29.75
N THR A 574 37.61 -0.19 -30.15
CA THR A 574 37.99 1.04 -29.44
C THR A 574 36.84 1.64 -28.62
N ASP A 575 35.58 1.42 -29.02
CA ASP A 575 34.39 1.88 -28.31
C ASP A 575 33.44 0.71 -28.00
N GLN A 576 33.44 0.28 -26.74
CA GLN A 576 32.54 -0.77 -26.25
C GLN A 576 31.04 -0.42 -26.40
N ASN A 577 30.71 0.86 -26.60
CA ASN A 577 29.32 1.28 -26.85
C ASN A 577 28.89 1.05 -28.31
N ALA A 578 29.81 0.93 -29.27
CA ALA A 578 29.47 0.75 -30.68
C ALA A 578 28.64 -0.52 -30.90
N LEU A 579 29.01 -1.63 -30.26
CA LEU A 579 28.25 -2.90 -30.33
C LEU A 579 26.84 -2.75 -29.74
N ARG A 580 26.73 -2.06 -28.59
CA ARG A 580 25.43 -1.83 -27.93
C ARG A 580 24.54 -0.90 -28.74
N ALA A 581 25.12 0.11 -29.37
CA ALA A 581 24.43 1.03 -30.25
C ALA A 581 23.88 0.29 -31.48
N ARG A 582 24.68 -0.58 -32.13
CA ARG A 582 24.23 -1.42 -33.26
C ARG A 582 23.01 -2.28 -32.90
N ILE A 583 23.01 -2.88 -31.71
CA ILE A 583 21.88 -3.69 -31.22
C ILE A 583 20.62 -2.84 -31.02
N LEU A 584 20.78 -1.60 -30.53
CA LEU A 584 19.66 -0.76 -30.10
C LEU A 584 19.07 0.12 -31.19
N ILE A 585 19.74 0.36 -32.32
CA ILE A 585 19.26 1.29 -33.37
C ILE A 585 17.82 1.00 -33.80
N ASN A 586 17.46 -0.28 -33.99
CA ASN A 586 16.11 -0.67 -34.41
C ASN A 586 15.11 -0.74 -33.24
N GLU A 587 15.60 -0.53 -32.03
CA GLU A 587 14.81 -0.59 -30.80
C GLU A 587 14.49 0.80 -30.23
N VAL A 588 15.06 1.89 -30.76
CA VAL A 588 14.73 3.22 -30.24
C VAL A 588 13.39 3.69 -30.81
N ASP A 589 12.37 3.72 -29.95
CA ASP A 589 11.07 4.32 -30.24
C ASP A 589 10.60 5.21 -29.08
N ARG A 590 9.44 5.84 -29.28
CA ARG A 590 8.77 6.64 -28.25
C ARG A 590 8.54 5.85 -26.96
N LYS A 591 8.11 4.58 -27.06
CA LYS A 591 7.73 3.73 -25.92
C LYS A 591 8.93 3.42 -25.01
N LEU A 592 10.11 3.25 -25.58
CA LEU A 592 11.37 2.99 -24.87
C LEU A 592 11.75 4.17 -23.96
N VAL A 593 11.68 5.39 -24.49
CA VAL A 593 12.16 6.59 -23.78
C VAL A 593 11.09 7.28 -22.92
N LYS A 594 9.80 7.11 -23.24
CA LYS A 594 8.67 7.81 -22.59
C LYS A 594 8.76 7.77 -21.07
N GLN A 595 8.95 6.58 -20.48
CA GLN A 595 8.95 6.43 -19.02
C GLN A 595 10.15 7.12 -18.37
N THR A 596 11.34 6.99 -18.96
CA THR A 596 12.57 7.61 -18.45
C THR A 596 12.48 9.13 -18.49
N VAL A 597 12.05 9.70 -19.62
CA VAL A 597 11.85 11.15 -19.77
C VAL A 597 10.77 11.66 -18.83
N MET A 598 9.65 10.95 -18.72
CA MET A 598 8.56 11.35 -17.83
C MET A 598 8.98 11.34 -16.35
N THR A 599 9.88 10.43 -15.95
CA THR A 599 10.29 10.29 -14.54
C THR A 599 11.56 11.07 -14.17
N SER A 600 12.34 11.56 -15.14
CA SER A 600 13.53 12.40 -14.90
C SER A 600 13.18 13.68 -14.13
N VAL A 601 12.11 14.37 -14.55
CA VAL A 601 11.60 15.57 -13.86
C VAL A 601 11.03 15.31 -12.46
N TYR A 602 10.83 14.04 -12.09
CA TYR A 602 10.40 13.62 -10.75
C TYR A 602 11.54 13.03 -9.92
N GLY A 603 12.80 13.20 -10.36
CA GLY A 603 13.98 12.81 -9.61
C GLY A 603 14.39 11.35 -9.77
N VAL A 604 14.05 10.70 -10.90
CA VAL A 604 14.59 9.36 -11.19
C VAL A 604 16.11 9.42 -11.31
N THR A 605 16.80 8.48 -10.68
CA THR A 605 18.25 8.36 -10.81
C THR A 605 18.59 7.49 -12.02
N TYR A 606 19.86 7.53 -12.45
CA TYR A 606 20.39 6.67 -13.51
C TYR A 606 20.03 5.18 -13.32
N ILE A 607 20.10 4.67 -12.08
CA ILE A 607 19.77 3.28 -11.77
C ILE A 607 18.28 2.99 -12.06
N GLY A 608 17.39 3.90 -11.64
CA GLY A 608 15.96 3.76 -11.88
C GLY A 608 15.60 3.83 -13.37
N ALA A 609 16.20 4.77 -14.10
CA ALA A 609 16.01 4.90 -15.54
C ALA A 609 16.50 3.67 -16.33
N ARG A 610 17.68 3.14 -15.99
CA ARG A 610 18.18 1.88 -16.56
C ARG A 610 17.17 0.76 -16.35
N ASP A 611 16.59 0.64 -15.15
CA ASP A 611 15.64 -0.43 -14.86
C ASP A 611 14.32 -0.27 -15.63
N GLN A 612 13.87 0.97 -15.84
CA GLN A 612 12.72 1.28 -16.69
C GLN A 612 12.98 0.90 -18.16
N ILE A 613 14.12 1.32 -18.72
CA ILE A 613 14.52 0.96 -20.09
C ILE A 613 14.70 -0.55 -20.22
N LYS A 614 15.37 -1.20 -19.26
CA LYS A 614 15.53 -2.65 -19.24
C LYS A 614 14.19 -3.37 -19.27
N LYS A 615 13.20 -2.89 -18.51
CA LYS A 615 11.85 -3.46 -18.52
C LYS A 615 11.21 -3.36 -19.92
N ARG A 616 11.37 -2.24 -20.61
CA ARG A 616 10.85 -2.04 -21.97
C ARG A 616 11.57 -2.89 -23.02
N LEU A 617 12.88 -3.03 -22.92
CA LEU A 617 13.64 -3.92 -23.81
C LEU A 617 13.27 -5.40 -23.63
N LYS A 618 12.89 -5.83 -22.40
CA LYS A 618 12.41 -7.21 -22.15
C LYS A 618 11.09 -7.54 -22.82
N GLU A 619 10.28 -6.54 -23.14
CA GLU A 619 9.01 -6.72 -23.84
C GLU A 619 9.24 -7.03 -25.33
N ARG A 620 10.51 -7.06 -25.78
CA ARG A 620 10.90 -7.18 -27.19
C ARG A 620 11.81 -8.38 -27.41
N PRO A 621 11.70 -9.06 -28.56
CA PRO A 621 12.46 -10.28 -28.84
C PRO A 621 13.94 -10.04 -29.20
N ALA A 622 14.38 -8.78 -29.30
CA ALA A 622 15.67 -8.43 -29.89
C ALA A 622 16.91 -8.84 -29.07
N ILE A 623 16.80 -8.97 -27.74
CA ILE A 623 17.95 -9.26 -26.87
C ILE A 623 17.60 -10.42 -25.92
N ALA A 624 18.06 -11.62 -26.26
CA ALA A 624 17.80 -12.83 -25.47
C ALA A 624 18.73 -12.96 -24.24
N ASP A 625 19.98 -12.49 -24.36
CA ASP A 625 20.94 -12.58 -23.26
C ASP A 625 20.72 -11.50 -22.19
N ASN A 626 20.71 -11.91 -20.92
CA ASN A 626 20.38 -11.02 -19.80
C ASN A 626 21.52 -10.04 -19.44
N GLU A 627 22.76 -10.39 -19.75
CA GLU A 627 23.94 -9.57 -19.49
C GLU A 627 24.08 -8.50 -20.57
N GLU A 628 23.92 -8.87 -21.85
CA GLU A 628 23.83 -7.95 -22.97
C GLU A 628 22.65 -6.99 -22.80
N LEU A 629 21.48 -7.48 -22.42
CA LEU A 629 20.31 -6.65 -22.12
C LEU A 629 20.60 -5.64 -21.01
N PHE A 630 21.36 -6.03 -19.98
CA PHE A 630 21.76 -5.11 -18.93
C PHE A 630 22.71 -4.03 -19.45
N GLY A 631 23.72 -4.43 -20.25
CA GLY A 631 24.66 -3.52 -20.88
C GLY A 631 23.99 -2.53 -21.83
N ALA A 632 23.09 -3.02 -22.69
CA ALA A 632 22.27 -2.23 -23.60
C ALA A 632 21.41 -1.21 -22.82
N ALA A 633 20.72 -1.64 -21.77
CA ALA A 633 19.92 -0.74 -20.93
C ALA A 633 20.78 0.34 -20.23
N CYS A 634 22.01 0.01 -19.83
CA CYS A 634 22.93 0.99 -19.24
C CYS A 634 23.33 2.05 -20.26
N TYR A 635 23.72 1.63 -21.47
CA TYR A 635 24.08 2.55 -22.53
C TYR A 635 22.89 3.44 -22.95
N ALA A 636 21.72 2.84 -23.21
CA ALA A 636 20.51 3.59 -23.55
C ALA A 636 20.10 4.60 -22.47
N ALA A 637 20.22 4.25 -21.19
CA ALA A 637 19.98 5.18 -20.09
C ALA A 637 20.98 6.35 -20.12
N LYS A 638 22.28 6.09 -20.31
CA LYS A 638 23.29 7.15 -20.40
C LYS A 638 23.00 8.12 -21.55
N VAL A 639 22.67 7.60 -22.73
CA VAL A 639 22.34 8.44 -23.90
C VAL A 639 21.08 9.26 -23.64
N SER A 640 20.05 8.65 -23.04
CA SER A 640 18.79 9.34 -22.73
C SER A 640 18.96 10.51 -21.75
N PHE A 641 19.93 10.45 -20.82
CA PHE A 641 20.23 11.55 -19.88
C PHE A 641 21.13 12.64 -20.46
N LYS A 642 21.81 12.40 -21.59
CA LYS A 642 22.62 13.42 -22.27
C LYS A 642 21.75 14.46 -22.98
N ILE A 643 20.50 14.12 -23.26
CA ILE A 643 19.47 14.98 -23.86
C ILE A 643 18.69 15.63 -22.73
#